data_AF-A0A388P6Q3-F1
#
_entry.id   AF-A0A388P6Q3-F1
#
_cell.length_a   1.000
_cell.length_b   1.000
_cell.length_c   1.000
_cell.angle_alpha   90.00
_cell.angle_beta   90.00
_cell.angle_gamma   90.00
#
_symmetry.space_group_name_H-M   'P 1'
#
loop_
_entity.id
_entity.type
_entity.pdbx_description
1 polymer ?
#
loop_
_entity_poly.entity_id
_entity_poly.type
_entity_poly.pdbx_seq_one_letter_code
_entity_poly.pdbx_strand_id
1 'polypeptide(L)'
;MQNITRLFLVAAATTVSLSAQSLIQGPSSSQSSYLTPTAPGWSATSLLTVGDSIGGYLMIGIPDGLGAYSNGDGTMTVLANHEIGNDFTTGVLKGTARAHGAAGGAVSKWVINTSTWQVVSGGDFVTSRLNQMMWNGTTWAAPATAYAYLRPCSADLPALSAFYDASTSTGYNGRIFLNGEETGAEGKAFAFVATGDVNEVGKAYELPHLGKYSWENAVARSNYGAIPGAANLLQTVVVGTDDSTPGEVYVYIGTKTNTGNAIQKAGLTNGTKYGIKVTSAAGYTGAVATENATGINGTFQLAQIFTNGTIAGKTGAQLQTESTVLGVTQFARPEDSQWLDTDSLIFVTTGATVNSVLVSSKIYQLDFNSDAANGILTTGGSIRVLVDSNNITGLDGQKARSFDNLTVGDDGMLYIQEDPGNSSYVAKHWIVNPTLGTQTLREQSAVQIFESDRSRFTTGATQFQTIDEEYSGIIDITSIVNDGITGSKWFLVAAQNHAAATGANAATLVEGGQFIALNYKANSASGIVSNLMTLDNGGTIVASGAAITHNVALTGTGGVFNTTAATSVSGAIGGSGGLWKNGTGTLTLTGVNTYAGNTNVEVGKLVVNGSLASSVRILKNGTLGGTVTIAGSLTNLGILAPVTRRVRSPSTATTSKPARSTLKSKG
;
A
#
# COMPACT_ATOMS: atom_id res chain seq x y z
N MET A 1 15.86 -11.55 -62.97
CA MET A 1 14.71 -12.39 -63.41
C MET A 1 14.81 -13.67 -62.59
N GLN A 2 13.90 -14.08 -61.71
CA GLN A 2 12.47 -13.84 -61.56
C GLN A 2 12.06 -13.79 -60.08
N ASN A 3 11.00 -13.03 -59.84
CA ASN A 3 10.19 -12.99 -58.63
C ASN A 3 9.59 -14.35 -58.29
N ILE A 4 9.55 -14.74 -57.01
CA ILE A 4 8.44 -15.52 -56.46
C ILE A 4 8.02 -14.91 -55.13
N THR A 5 6.90 -14.21 -55.20
CA THR A 5 6.04 -13.70 -54.14
C THR A 5 5.65 -14.81 -53.17
N ARG A 6 5.94 -14.66 -51.86
CA ARG A 6 5.26 -15.45 -50.82
C ARG A 6 4.11 -14.62 -50.26
N LEU A 7 2.93 -14.98 -50.76
CA LEU A 7 1.61 -14.65 -50.26
C LEU A 7 1.51 -15.14 -48.80
N PHE A 8 1.44 -14.24 -47.82
CA PHE A 8 1.07 -14.61 -46.46
C PHE A 8 -0.46 -14.70 -46.39
N LEU A 9 -0.93 -15.94 -46.27
CA LEU A 9 -2.31 -16.31 -46.01
C LEU A 9 -2.71 -15.76 -44.63
N VAL A 10 -3.74 -14.92 -44.59
CA VAL A 10 -4.42 -14.53 -43.35
C VAL A 10 -5.14 -15.76 -42.82
N ALA A 11 -4.50 -16.50 -41.94
CA ALA A 11 -5.18 -17.42 -41.06
C ALA A 11 -5.71 -16.61 -39.88
N ALA A 12 -7.04 -16.55 -39.76
CA ALA A 12 -7.73 -16.05 -38.58
C ALA A 12 -7.35 -16.94 -37.38
N ALA A 13 -6.25 -16.60 -36.73
CA ALA A 13 -6.00 -17.05 -35.37
C ALA A 13 -7.11 -16.44 -34.52
N THR A 14 -7.83 -17.29 -33.80
CA THR A 14 -8.67 -16.91 -32.66
C THR A 14 -7.84 -16.02 -31.75
N THR A 15 -8.00 -14.70 -31.90
CA THR A 15 -7.45 -13.71 -31.00
C THR A 15 -8.15 -13.89 -29.68
N VAL A 16 -7.49 -14.55 -28.73
CA VAL A 16 -7.72 -14.21 -27.33
C VAL A 16 -7.32 -12.74 -27.24
N SER A 17 -8.31 -11.87 -27.27
CA SER A 17 -8.16 -10.44 -27.09
C SER A 17 -7.69 -10.20 -25.66
N LEU A 18 -6.36 -10.08 -25.48
CA LEU A 18 -5.76 -9.58 -24.26
C LEU A 18 -6.16 -8.10 -24.14
N SER A 19 -7.06 -7.85 -23.19
CA SER A 19 -7.77 -6.59 -22.98
C SER A 19 -6.85 -5.46 -22.51
N ALA A 20 -7.32 -4.24 -22.77
CA ALA A 20 -6.84 -2.96 -22.25
C ALA A 20 -6.56 -3.03 -20.74
N GLN A 21 -5.30 -2.91 -20.31
CA GLN A 21 -4.96 -3.01 -18.89
C GLN A 21 -4.69 -1.64 -18.27
N SER A 22 -5.69 -1.12 -17.56
CA SER A 22 -5.46 -0.12 -16.51
C SER A 22 -6.25 -0.45 -15.24
N LEU A 23 -7.41 -1.09 -15.37
CA LEU A 23 -8.20 -1.67 -14.28
C LEU A 23 -8.63 -3.06 -14.70
N ILE A 24 -8.18 -4.09 -13.98
CA ILE A 24 -8.43 -5.49 -14.33
C ILE A 24 -9.27 -6.09 -13.22
N GLN A 25 -10.43 -6.63 -13.58
CA GLN A 25 -11.16 -7.50 -12.69
C GLN A 25 -10.57 -8.91 -12.82
N GLY A 26 -9.91 -9.38 -11.77
CA GLY A 26 -9.39 -10.74 -11.70
C GLY A 26 -10.53 -11.76 -11.73
N PRO A 27 -10.23 -13.02 -12.10
CA PRO A 27 -11.26 -14.03 -12.35
C PRO A 27 -12.03 -14.46 -11.10
N SER A 28 -11.53 -14.12 -9.91
CA SER A 28 -12.17 -14.43 -8.61
C SER A 28 -12.85 -13.24 -7.96
N SER A 29 -12.66 -12.03 -8.49
CA SER A 29 -13.23 -10.80 -7.92
C SER A 29 -14.61 -10.51 -8.51
N SER A 30 -15.61 -10.20 -7.69
CA SER A 30 -16.92 -9.74 -8.17
C SER A 30 -16.96 -8.27 -8.60
N GLN A 31 -15.96 -7.47 -8.23
CA GLN A 31 -15.89 -6.05 -8.55
C GLN A 31 -14.57 -5.66 -9.23
N SER A 32 -14.60 -4.54 -9.96
CA SER A 32 -13.38 -3.89 -10.46
C SER A 32 -12.53 -3.34 -9.31
N SER A 33 -11.25 -3.07 -9.60
CA SER A 33 -10.32 -2.46 -8.62
C SER A 33 -10.88 -1.18 -8.00
N TYR A 34 -10.70 -1.04 -6.69
CA TYR A 34 -10.94 0.19 -5.92
C TYR A 34 -9.88 1.25 -6.16
N LEU A 35 -8.72 0.88 -6.71
CA LEU A 35 -7.64 1.80 -7.07
C LEU A 35 -7.62 2.08 -8.57
N THR A 36 -7.49 3.36 -8.92
CA THR A 36 -7.31 3.85 -10.29
C THR A 36 -5.87 4.29 -10.53
N PRO A 37 -5.16 3.75 -11.54
CA PRO A 37 -3.82 4.23 -11.86
C PRO A 37 -3.83 5.70 -12.28
N THR A 38 -2.85 6.43 -11.80
CA THR A 38 -2.66 7.87 -12.07
C THR A 38 -1.34 8.18 -12.75
N ALA A 39 -0.52 7.16 -13.00
CA ALA A 39 0.73 7.28 -13.72
C ALA A 39 0.81 6.23 -14.85
N PRO A 40 1.49 6.54 -15.98
CA PRO A 40 1.76 5.58 -17.04
C PRO A 40 2.58 4.38 -16.54
N GLY A 41 2.39 3.21 -17.17
CA GLY A 41 3.09 1.96 -16.84
C GLY A 41 2.48 1.19 -15.66
N TRP A 42 1.56 1.81 -14.92
CA TRP A 42 0.90 1.20 -13.77
C TRP A 42 -0.48 0.61 -14.11
N SER A 43 -0.81 -0.51 -13.47
CA SER A 43 -2.13 -1.14 -13.53
C SER A 43 -2.52 -1.72 -12.17
N ALA A 44 -3.83 -1.88 -11.95
CA ALA A 44 -4.39 -2.53 -10.76
C ALA A 44 -5.32 -3.68 -11.15
N THR A 45 -5.13 -4.83 -10.52
CA THR A 45 -5.96 -6.04 -10.69
C THR A 45 -6.67 -6.37 -9.38
N SER A 46 -8.00 -6.31 -9.34
CA SER A 46 -8.74 -6.81 -8.20
C SER A 46 -8.72 -8.34 -8.18
N LEU A 47 -8.13 -8.92 -7.15
CA LEU A 47 -8.01 -10.37 -7.01
C LEU A 47 -9.24 -10.98 -6.35
N LEU A 48 -9.74 -10.32 -5.31
CA LEU A 48 -10.85 -10.79 -4.49
C LEU A 48 -11.53 -9.59 -3.82
N THR A 49 -12.86 -9.55 -3.80
CA THR A 49 -13.65 -8.54 -3.10
C THR A 49 -14.42 -9.19 -1.96
N VAL A 50 -14.61 -8.46 -0.86
CA VAL A 50 -15.37 -8.93 0.29
C VAL A 50 -16.77 -9.42 -0.14
N GLY A 51 -17.13 -10.62 0.32
CA GLY A 51 -18.32 -11.35 -0.12
C GLY A 51 -18.06 -12.40 -1.19
N ASP A 52 -16.93 -12.36 -1.89
CA ASP A 52 -16.54 -13.43 -2.82
C ASP A 52 -16.26 -14.74 -2.07
N SER A 53 -16.62 -15.87 -2.68
CA SER A 53 -16.51 -17.19 -2.08
C SER A 53 -15.63 -18.12 -2.89
N ILE A 54 -14.60 -18.69 -2.25
CA ILE A 54 -13.70 -19.67 -2.86
C ILE A 54 -13.82 -20.97 -2.08
N GLY A 55 -14.29 -22.04 -2.72
CA GLY A 55 -14.50 -23.32 -2.04
C GLY A 55 -15.48 -23.26 -0.85
N GLY A 56 -16.40 -22.29 -0.84
CA GLY A 56 -17.35 -22.06 0.26
C GLY A 56 -16.83 -21.14 1.36
N TYR A 57 -15.56 -20.73 1.33
CA TYR A 57 -15.00 -19.76 2.27
C TYR A 57 -15.17 -18.34 1.74
N LEU A 58 -15.78 -17.45 2.55
CA LEU A 58 -16.02 -16.05 2.19
C LEU A 58 -14.83 -15.17 2.56
N MET A 59 -14.47 -14.23 1.67
CA MET A 59 -13.67 -13.08 2.05
C MET A 59 -14.50 -12.18 2.97
N ILE A 60 -14.08 -12.03 4.22
CA ILE A 60 -14.70 -11.13 5.20
C ILE A 60 -14.10 -9.72 5.12
N GLY A 61 -14.81 -8.74 5.68
CA GLY A 61 -14.49 -7.33 5.59
C GLY A 61 -13.25 -6.89 6.34
N ILE A 62 -12.95 -5.60 6.17
CA ILE A 62 -11.87 -4.88 6.87
C ILE A 62 -10.51 -5.59 6.66
N PRO A 63 -10.14 -5.98 5.42
CA PRO A 63 -8.84 -6.61 5.17
C PRO A 63 -7.71 -5.59 5.36
N ASP A 64 -6.65 -6.01 6.02
CA ASP A 64 -5.60 -5.11 6.49
C ASP A 64 -4.21 -5.73 6.21
N GLY A 65 -3.27 -5.63 7.15
CA GLY A 65 -1.91 -6.15 7.09
C GLY A 65 -1.76 -7.48 6.36
N LEU A 66 -0.88 -7.49 5.35
CA LEU A 66 -0.67 -8.64 4.46
C LEU A 66 0.72 -9.27 4.66
N GLY A 67 0.81 -10.55 4.32
CA GLY A 67 2.07 -11.26 4.16
C GLY A 67 1.97 -12.32 3.07
N ALA A 68 3.00 -12.47 2.23
CA ALA A 68 2.96 -13.47 1.15
C ALA A 68 4.25 -14.29 1.03
N TYR A 69 4.10 -15.53 0.58
CA TYR A 69 5.22 -16.39 0.23
C TYR A 69 4.90 -17.30 -0.96
N SER A 70 5.91 -17.59 -1.78
CA SER A 70 5.81 -18.55 -2.88
C SER A 70 5.63 -19.98 -2.35
N ASN A 71 4.75 -20.75 -2.98
CA ASN A 71 4.59 -22.17 -2.72
C ASN A 71 5.52 -23.05 -3.59
N GLY A 72 6.27 -22.43 -4.53
CA GLY A 72 7.20 -23.14 -5.42
C GLY A 72 6.56 -23.85 -6.62
N ASP A 73 5.23 -23.72 -6.80
CA ASP A 73 4.44 -24.43 -7.81
C ASP A 73 3.68 -23.48 -8.77
N GLY A 74 4.09 -22.21 -8.82
CA GLY A 74 3.37 -21.16 -9.57
C GLY A 74 2.18 -20.55 -8.82
N THR A 75 2.02 -20.90 -7.53
CA THR A 75 1.10 -20.22 -6.62
C THR A 75 1.83 -19.51 -5.49
N MET A 76 1.16 -18.56 -4.87
CA MET A 76 1.57 -17.92 -3.63
C MET A 76 0.52 -18.14 -2.55
N THR A 77 0.98 -18.24 -1.30
CA THR A 77 0.10 -18.11 -0.14
C THR A 77 0.11 -16.66 0.31
N VAL A 78 -1.08 -16.08 0.51
CA VAL A 78 -1.29 -14.77 1.13
C VAL A 78 -1.95 -14.96 2.49
N LEU A 79 -1.40 -14.31 3.50
CA LEU A 79 -1.97 -14.16 4.83
C LEU A 79 -2.49 -12.73 4.94
N ALA A 80 -3.69 -12.56 5.50
CA ALA A 80 -4.30 -11.25 5.63
C ALA A 80 -4.97 -11.11 6.99
N ASN A 81 -4.66 -10.02 7.68
CA ASN A 81 -5.44 -9.56 8.80
C ASN A 81 -6.83 -9.13 8.34
N HIS A 82 -7.80 -9.33 9.23
CA HIS A 82 -9.11 -8.75 9.15
C HIS A 82 -9.34 -7.97 10.44
N GLU A 83 -9.31 -6.64 10.34
CA GLU A 83 -9.26 -5.70 11.46
C GLU A 83 -10.63 -5.52 12.16
N ILE A 84 -11.43 -6.59 12.16
CA ILE A 84 -12.72 -6.65 12.82
C ILE A 84 -12.49 -6.68 14.34
N GLY A 85 -13.21 -5.82 15.05
CA GLY A 85 -13.21 -5.77 16.52
C GLY A 85 -14.56 -6.05 17.14
N ASN A 86 -14.77 -5.45 18.31
CA ASN A 86 -16.07 -5.32 18.94
C ASN A 86 -16.69 -3.95 18.62
N ASP A 87 -17.99 -3.83 18.84
CA ASP A 87 -18.62 -2.53 19.01
C ASP A 87 -18.06 -1.88 20.29
N PHE A 88 -17.48 -0.69 20.15
CA PHE A 88 -16.81 0.02 21.25
C PHE A 88 -17.76 0.47 22.37
N THR A 89 -19.06 0.58 22.10
CA THR A 89 -20.05 1.05 23.08
C THR A 89 -20.61 -0.11 23.90
N THR A 90 -20.91 -1.23 23.23
CA THR A 90 -21.60 -2.38 23.83
C THR A 90 -20.66 -3.52 24.21
N GLY A 91 -19.43 -3.53 23.69
CA GLY A 91 -18.46 -4.61 23.87
C GLY A 91 -18.82 -5.89 23.09
N VAL A 92 -19.87 -5.87 22.27
CA VAL A 92 -20.31 -7.03 21.49
C VAL A 92 -19.37 -7.25 20.32
N LEU A 93 -18.85 -8.47 20.18
CA LEU A 93 -17.99 -8.86 19.04
C LEU A 93 -18.74 -8.70 17.72
N LYS A 94 -18.11 -8.06 16.73
CA LYS A 94 -18.61 -7.99 15.35
C LYS A 94 -18.22 -9.27 14.60
N GLY A 95 -18.88 -9.53 13.47
CA GLY A 95 -18.60 -10.72 12.67
C GLY A 95 -19.34 -11.96 13.17
N THR A 96 -19.03 -13.09 12.55
CA THR A 96 -19.46 -14.42 13.00
C THR A 96 -18.28 -15.23 13.50
N ALA A 97 -18.55 -16.27 14.30
CA ALA A 97 -17.49 -17.12 14.82
C ALA A 97 -16.68 -17.77 13.69
N ARG A 98 -15.35 -17.64 13.77
CA ARG A 98 -14.38 -18.20 12.84
C ARG A 98 -13.97 -19.61 13.26
N ALA A 99 -13.13 -20.28 12.48
CA ALA A 99 -12.68 -21.64 12.78
C ALA A 99 -11.97 -21.77 14.14
N HIS A 100 -11.31 -20.71 14.62
CA HIS A 100 -10.73 -20.68 15.96
C HIS A 100 -11.79 -20.66 17.08
N GLY A 101 -13.05 -20.35 16.79
CA GLY A 101 -14.19 -20.47 17.68
C GLY A 101 -14.71 -19.17 18.29
N ALA A 102 -14.17 -18.01 17.88
CA ALA A 102 -14.65 -16.69 18.31
C ALA A 102 -14.97 -15.80 17.10
N ALA A 103 -15.85 -14.81 17.32
CA ALA A 103 -16.05 -13.70 16.39
C ALA A 103 -15.01 -12.60 16.65
N GLY A 104 -15.01 -11.54 15.85
CA GLY A 104 -13.97 -10.51 15.85
C GLY A 104 -12.97 -10.72 14.72
N GLY A 105 -11.74 -10.30 14.96
CA GLY A 105 -10.64 -10.32 14.00
C GLY A 105 -10.14 -11.72 13.72
N ALA A 106 -9.45 -11.86 12.59
CA ALA A 106 -8.85 -13.12 12.18
C ALA A 106 -7.70 -12.90 11.20
N VAL A 107 -6.86 -13.92 11.05
CA VAL A 107 -5.95 -14.03 9.92
C VAL A 107 -6.53 -15.04 8.94
N SER A 108 -6.77 -14.62 7.70
CA SER A 108 -7.16 -15.51 6.61
C SER A 108 -5.93 -15.98 5.83
N LYS A 109 -6.05 -17.15 5.19
CA LYS A 109 -5.04 -17.77 4.33
C LYS A 109 -5.64 -18.03 2.95
N TRP A 110 -5.01 -17.49 1.92
CA TRP A 110 -5.43 -17.62 0.53
C TRP A 110 -4.31 -18.20 -0.32
N VAL A 111 -4.66 -19.05 -1.28
CA VAL A 111 -3.71 -19.54 -2.30
C VAL A 111 -4.10 -18.93 -3.63
N ILE A 112 -3.16 -18.25 -4.28
CA ILE A 112 -3.40 -17.47 -5.51
C ILE A 112 -2.42 -17.91 -6.58
N ASN A 113 -2.92 -18.19 -7.79
CA ASN A 113 -2.06 -18.44 -8.95
C ASN A 113 -1.46 -17.11 -9.43
N THR A 114 -0.12 -17.03 -9.50
CA THR A 114 0.58 -15.77 -9.78
C THR A 114 0.56 -15.37 -11.26
N SER A 115 0.22 -16.30 -12.16
CA SER A 115 0.16 -16.04 -13.60
C SER A 115 -1.25 -15.68 -14.09
N THR A 116 -2.29 -16.20 -13.44
CA THR A 116 -3.69 -16.01 -13.84
C THR A 116 -4.48 -15.13 -12.89
N TRP A 117 -3.94 -14.84 -11.69
CA TRP A 117 -4.63 -14.13 -10.61
C TRP A 117 -5.89 -14.84 -10.08
N GLN A 118 -6.07 -16.12 -10.43
CA GLN A 118 -7.13 -16.95 -9.86
C GLN A 118 -6.81 -17.28 -8.40
N VAL A 119 -7.75 -16.98 -7.52
CA VAL A 119 -7.75 -17.47 -6.14
C VAL A 119 -8.21 -18.93 -6.16
N VAL A 120 -7.37 -19.82 -5.65
CA VAL A 120 -7.52 -21.28 -5.71
C VAL A 120 -8.22 -21.81 -4.46
N SER A 121 -7.89 -21.27 -3.29
CA SER A 121 -8.50 -21.65 -2.02
C SER A 121 -8.44 -20.50 -1.01
N GLY A 122 -9.36 -20.50 -0.05
CA GLY A 122 -9.35 -19.63 1.12
C GLY A 122 -9.71 -20.39 2.40
N GLY A 123 -9.24 -19.91 3.54
CA GLY A 123 -9.59 -20.45 4.86
C GLY A 123 -9.12 -19.55 6.00
N ASP A 124 -9.60 -19.80 7.21
CA ASP A 124 -9.01 -19.20 8.42
C ASP A 124 -7.63 -19.83 8.66
N PHE A 125 -6.63 -19.02 9.02
CA PHE A 125 -5.30 -19.52 9.35
C PHE A 125 -5.31 -20.39 10.61
N VAL A 126 -5.94 -19.88 11.68
CA VAL A 126 -6.10 -20.61 12.95
C VAL A 126 -7.41 -21.39 12.90
N THR A 127 -7.28 -22.71 12.80
CA THR A 127 -8.43 -23.61 12.55
C THR A 127 -9.10 -24.18 13.80
N SER A 128 -8.59 -23.84 15.00
CA SER A 128 -9.12 -24.32 16.27
C SER A 128 -8.61 -23.47 17.43
N ARG A 129 -9.42 -23.29 18.49
CA ARG A 129 -8.96 -22.69 19.77
C ARG A 129 -7.75 -23.41 20.36
N LEU A 130 -7.57 -24.69 20.03
CA LEU A 130 -6.43 -25.48 20.49
C LEU A 130 -5.11 -25.05 19.85
N ASN A 131 -5.16 -24.22 18.80
CA ASN A 131 -3.98 -23.63 18.15
C ASN A 131 -3.72 -22.19 18.61
N GLN A 132 -4.57 -21.64 19.48
CA GLN A 132 -4.34 -20.33 20.10
C GLN A 132 -3.46 -20.54 21.34
N MET A 133 -2.21 -20.15 21.27
CA MET A 133 -1.21 -20.33 22.31
C MET A 133 -1.12 -19.04 23.12
N MET A 134 -1.99 -18.91 24.13
CA MET A 134 -2.12 -17.69 24.93
C MET A 134 -1.21 -17.74 26.16
N TRP A 135 -0.69 -16.59 26.57
CA TRP A 135 0.17 -16.50 27.75
C TRP A 135 -0.67 -16.55 29.03
N ASN A 136 -0.34 -17.47 29.94
CA ASN A 136 -1.04 -17.61 31.22
C ASN A 136 -0.28 -17.06 32.43
N GLY A 137 0.81 -16.32 32.20
CA GLY A 137 1.72 -15.85 33.24
C GLY A 137 2.94 -16.75 33.47
N THR A 138 2.97 -17.95 32.90
CA THR A 138 4.09 -18.90 33.07
C THR A 138 4.46 -19.62 31.78
N THR A 139 3.48 -20.01 30.97
CA THR A 139 3.67 -20.71 29.71
C THR A 139 2.61 -20.29 28.69
N TRP A 140 2.77 -20.77 27.46
CA TRP A 140 1.78 -20.65 26.40
C TRP A 140 0.92 -21.91 26.36
N ALA A 141 -0.40 -21.74 26.44
CA ALA A 141 -1.35 -22.84 26.42
C ALA A 141 -2.64 -22.46 25.69
N ALA A 142 -3.34 -23.47 25.18
CA ALA A 142 -4.67 -23.30 24.63
C ALA A 142 -5.63 -22.71 25.68
N PRO A 143 -6.36 -21.63 25.37
CA PRO A 143 -7.32 -21.06 26.29
C PRO A 143 -8.54 -21.99 26.45
N ALA A 144 -9.20 -21.90 27.61
CA ALA A 144 -10.39 -22.69 27.90
C ALA A 144 -11.55 -22.34 26.95
N THR A 145 -11.72 -21.04 26.69
CA THR A 145 -12.61 -20.47 25.67
C THR A 145 -11.76 -19.94 24.53
N ALA A 146 -12.29 -19.96 23.29
CA ALA A 146 -11.60 -19.32 22.18
C ALA A 146 -11.30 -17.85 22.51
N TYR A 147 -10.07 -17.43 22.23
CA TYR A 147 -9.70 -16.01 22.31
C TYR A 147 -10.23 -15.29 21.07
N ALA A 148 -10.90 -14.16 21.27
CA ALA A 148 -11.30 -13.28 20.18
C ALA A 148 -10.14 -12.32 19.91
N TYR A 149 -9.56 -12.41 18.71
CA TYR A 149 -8.65 -11.36 18.25
C TYR A 149 -9.47 -10.09 17.99
N LEU A 150 -8.93 -8.93 18.34
CA LEU A 150 -9.64 -7.66 18.19
C LEU A 150 -8.78 -6.69 17.39
N ARG A 151 -9.30 -6.23 16.25
CA ARG A 151 -8.65 -5.24 15.39
C ARG A 151 -7.17 -5.55 15.10
N PRO A 152 -6.82 -6.72 14.55
CA PRO A 152 -5.46 -6.91 14.06
C PRO A 152 -5.24 -5.98 12.86
N CYS A 153 -4.41 -4.95 13.01
CA CYS A 153 -4.19 -3.91 12.00
C CYS A 153 -3.15 -4.36 10.95
N SER A 154 -2.02 -3.67 10.82
CA SER A 154 -0.93 -4.04 9.92
C SER A 154 -0.20 -5.32 10.36
N ALA A 155 0.74 -5.78 9.54
CA ALA A 155 1.47 -7.02 9.74
C ALA A 155 2.85 -7.05 9.08
N ASP A 156 3.67 -8.02 9.53
CA ASP A 156 4.94 -8.36 8.90
C ASP A 156 5.01 -9.87 8.61
N LEU A 157 5.45 -10.22 7.41
CA LEU A 157 5.96 -11.56 7.10
C LEU A 157 7.42 -11.45 6.70
N PRO A 158 8.34 -11.39 7.67
CA PRO A 158 9.73 -11.10 7.39
C PRO A 158 10.39 -12.24 6.61
N ALA A 159 11.53 -11.93 5.99
CA ALA A 159 12.38 -12.97 5.43
C ALA A 159 12.84 -13.94 6.53
N LEU A 160 13.13 -15.19 6.13
CA LEU A 160 13.51 -16.26 7.05
C LEU A 160 14.70 -15.88 7.97
N SER A 161 15.62 -15.06 7.46
CA SER A 161 16.79 -14.58 8.20
C SER A 161 16.46 -13.79 9.47
N ALA A 162 15.27 -13.20 9.58
CA ALA A 162 14.85 -12.49 10.78
C ALA A 162 14.80 -13.40 12.02
N PHE A 163 14.42 -14.67 11.83
CA PHE A 163 14.23 -15.63 12.93
C PHE A 163 15.10 -16.88 12.83
N TYR A 164 15.86 -17.04 11.74
CA TYR A 164 16.74 -18.20 11.54
C TYR A 164 18.05 -17.80 10.88
N ASP A 165 19.16 -18.16 11.53
CA ASP A 165 20.48 -18.12 10.91
C ASP A 165 20.84 -19.49 10.34
N ALA A 166 20.91 -19.56 9.01
CA ALA A 166 21.27 -20.78 8.29
C ALA A 166 22.72 -21.21 8.51
N SER A 167 23.63 -20.27 8.82
CA SER A 167 25.06 -20.57 8.95
C SER A 167 25.38 -21.37 10.21
N THR A 168 24.71 -21.05 11.33
CA THR A 168 24.84 -21.78 12.60
C THR A 168 23.69 -22.76 12.84
N SER A 169 22.68 -22.78 11.96
CA SER A 169 21.43 -23.52 12.18
C SER A 169 20.76 -23.13 13.51
N THR A 170 20.76 -21.85 13.84
CA THR A 170 20.17 -21.33 15.08
C THR A 170 18.91 -20.52 14.80
N GLY A 171 17.84 -20.83 15.51
CA GLY A 171 16.56 -20.12 15.42
C GLY A 171 15.43 -20.96 14.83
N TYR A 172 14.31 -20.32 14.50
CA TYR A 172 13.15 -21.00 13.94
C TYR A 172 13.21 -21.04 12.42
N ASN A 173 13.53 -22.21 11.86
CA ASN A 173 13.55 -22.44 10.42
C ASN A 173 12.12 -22.56 9.84
N GLY A 174 11.42 -21.43 9.78
CA GLY A 174 10.09 -21.31 9.21
C GLY A 174 9.64 -19.85 9.23
N ARG A 175 8.57 -19.54 8.51
CA ARG A 175 8.00 -18.20 8.43
C ARG A 175 7.03 -17.96 9.59
N ILE A 176 7.12 -16.79 10.21
CA ILE A 176 6.22 -16.34 11.28
C ILE A 176 5.62 -15.02 10.80
N PHE A 177 4.30 -14.94 10.75
CA PHE A 177 3.55 -13.73 10.44
C PHE A 177 3.26 -12.99 11.76
N LEU A 178 3.73 -11.76 11.88
CA LEU A 178 3.58 -10.93 13.06
C LEU A 178 2.48 -9.88 12.84
N ASN A 179 1.69 -9.63 13.87
CA ASN A 179 0.76 -8.49 13.92
C ASN A 179 0.50 -8.10 15.39
N GLY A 180 -0.39 -7.13 15.60
CA GLY A 180 -0.95 -6.88 16.93
C GLY A 180 -2.34 -6.27 16.89
N GLU A 181 -2.98 -6.21 18.05
CA GLU A 181 -4.33 -5.66 18.23
C GLU A 181 -4.28 -4.14 18.42
N GLU A 182 -4.92 -3.41 17.53
CA GLU A 182 -5.08 -1.96 17.54
C GLU A 182 -6.33 -1.60 18.36
N THR A 183 -6.23 -1.84 19.68
CA THR A 183 -7.36 -1.74 20.61
C THR A 183 -7.08 -0.80 21.78
N GLY A 184 -6.16 0.14 21.59
CA GLY A 184 -5.64 1.00 22.64
C GLY A 184 -4.70 0.25 23.58
N ALA A 185 -4.58 0.74 24.81
CA ALA A 185 -3.49 0.35 25.71
C ALA A 185 -3.33 -1.17 25.95
N GLU A 186 -4.41 -1.97 25.90
CA GLU A 186 -4.31 -3.41 26.19
C GLU A 186 -4.11 -4.31 24.97
N GLY A 187 -3.91 -3.72 23.78
CA GLY A 187 -3.65 -4.46 22.56
C GLY A 187 -2.43 -5.38 22.68
N LYS A 188 -2.54 -6.60 22.14
CA LYS A 188 -1.50 -7.63 22.22
C LYS A 188 -0.85 -7.87 20.86
N ALA A 189 0.44 -8.17 20.88
CA ALA A 189 1.14 -8.71 19.71
C ALA A 189 0.96 -10.22 19.58
N PHE A 190 0.99 -10.71 18.34
CA PHE A 190 0.87 -12.13 18.02
C PHE A 190 1.88 -12.60 16.97
N ALA A 191 2.19 -13.90 17.01
CA ALA A 191 3.00 -14.62 16.04
C ALA A 191 2.22 -15.81 15.48
N PHE A 192 1.94 -15.80 14.18
CA PHE A 192 1.26 -16.86 13.44
C PHE A 192 2.27 -17.70 12.66
N VAL A 193 2.44 -18.96 13.05
CA VAL A 193 3.50 -19.84 12.51
C VAL A 193 3.06 -20.41 11.15
N ALA A 194 3.56 -19.83 10.05
CA ALA A 194 3.08 -20.09 8.70
C ALA A 194 3.74 -21.31 8.03
N THR A 195 5.03 -21.53 8.26
CA THR A 195 5.79 -22.67 7.72
C THR A 195 6.81 -23.18 8.74
N GLY A 196 7.46 -24.32 8.48
CA GLY A 196 8.51 -24.90 9.34
C GLY A 196 8.06 -26.19 10.01
N ASP A 197 8.28 -26.29 11.33
CA ASP A 197 7.97 -27.48 12.13
C ASP A 197 6.46 -27.80 12.05
N VAL A 198 6.13 -29.02 11.61
CA VAL A 198 4.75 -29.48 11.42
C VAL A 198 3.93 -29.47 12.71
N ASN A 199 4.57 -29.50 13.88
CA ASN A 199 3.90 -29.40 15.16
C ASN A 199 3.59 -27.95 15.57
N GLU A 200 4.18 -26.97 14.88
CA GLU A 200 4.05 -25.55 15.18
C GLU A 200 3.20 -24.82 14.13
N VAL A 201 3.26 -25.25 12.86
CA VAL A 201 2.49 -24.62 11.77
C VAL A 201 0.99 -24.58 12.07
N GLY A 202 0.39 -23.40 11.87
CA GLY A 202 -1.04 -23.14 12.13
C GLY A 202 -1.35 -22.69 13.56
N LYS A 203 -0.34 -22.62 14.45
CA LYS A 203 -0.48 -22.01 15.77
C LYS A 203 -0.32 -20.49 15.72
N ALA A 204 -1.03 -19.81 16.60
CA ALA A 204 -0.89 -18.39 16.87
C ALA A 204 -0.50 -18.18 18.32
N TYR A 205 0.64 -17.52 18.58
CA TYR A 205 1.16 -17.27 19.92
C TYR A 205 0.97 -15.81 20.32
N GLU A 206 0.49 -15.57 21.54
CA GLU A 206 0.59 -14.25 22.17
C GLU A 206 2.07 -13.92 22.46
N LEU A 207 2.47 -12.68 22.22
CA LEU A 207 3.83 -12.18 22.44
C LEU A 207 3.89 -11.16 23.60
N PRO A 208 3.71 -11.60 24.86
CA PRO A 208 3.58 -10.68 25.99
C PRO A 208 4.89 -9.92 26.28
N HIS A 209 6.03 -10.43 25.81
CA HIS A 209 7.34 -9.81 25.99
C HIS A 209 7.59 -8.63 25.04
N LEU A 210 6.75 -8.46 24.03
CA LEU A 210 6.77 -7.27 23.18
C LEU A 210 5.98 -6.11 23.79
N GLY A 211 5.21 -6.34 24.85
CA GLY A 211 4.40 -5.32 25.54
C GLY A 211 2.99 -5.17 24.97
N LYS A 212 2.20 -4.31 25.63
CA LYS A 212 0.82 -4.00 25.24
C LYS A 212 0.65 -2.50 25.00
N TYR A 213 -0.01 -2.17 23.90
CA TYR A 213 -0.34 -0.83 23.42
C TYR A 213 -1.21 -0.96 22.17
N SER A 214 -1.60 0.16 21.53
CA SER A 214 -2.40 0.12 20.30
C SER A 214 -1.49 -0.32 19.15
N TRP A 215 -1.38 -1.61 18.91
CA TRP A 215 -0.40 -2.13 17.95
C TRP A 215 -0.82 -1.81 16.53
N GLU A 216 -0.06 -0.97 15.85
CA GLU A 216 -0.18 -0.84 14.40
C GLU A 216 0.56 -1.99 13.72
N ASN A 217 1.89 -2.04 13.88
CA ASN A 217 2.70 -3.06 13.24
C ASN A 217 3.81 -3.63 14.13
N ALA A 218 4.36 -4.78 13.72
CA ALA A 218 5.40 -5.51 14.44
C ALA A 218 6.44 -6.07 13.45
N VAL A 219 7.48 -5.30 13.16
CA VAL A 219 8.38 -5.56 12.01
C VAL A 219 9.74 -6.07 12.46
N ALA A 220 10.10 -7.25 11.96
CA ALA A 220 11.34 -7.91 12.31
C ALA A 220 12.49 -7.57 11.35
N ARG A 221 13.66 -7.28 11.92
CA ARG A 221 14.88 -7.03 11.15
C ARG A 221 15.32 -8.32 10.47
N SER A 222 15.46 -8.27 9.14
CA SER A 222 15.86 -9.42 8.34
C SER A 222 17.25 -9.29 7.69
N ASN A 223 17.81 -8.09 7.65
CA ASN A 223 19.11 -7.80 7.04
C ASN A 223 20.15 -7.44 8.12
N TYR A 224 21.31 -8.09 8.07
CA TYR A 224 22.39 -7.96 9.06
C TYR A 224 23.69 -7.42 8.44
N GLY A 225 23.65 -7.00 7.17
CA GLY A 225 24.78 -6.45 6.44
C GLY A 225 25.60 -7.53 5.74
N ALA A 226 26.64 -7.11 5.01
CA ALA A 226 27.42 -8.02 4.16
C ALA A 226 28.35 -8.95 4.95
N ILE A 227 28.81 -8.54 6.14
CA ILE A 227 29.75 -9.30 6.98
C ILE A 227 29.31 -9.20 8.47
N PRO A 228 28.19 -9.81 8.85
CA PRO A 228 27.76 -9.81 10.25
C PRO A 228 28.65 -10.74 11.08
N GLY A 229 28.95 -10.35 12.32
CA GLY A 229 29.53 -11.27 13.30
C GLY A 229 28.47 -12.20 13.89
N ALA A 230 28.91 -13.25 14.58
CA ALA A 230 28.05 -14.32 15.07
C ALA A 230 26.93 -13.80 16.01
N ALA A 231 27.20 -12.83 16.89
CA ALA A 231 26.16 -12.32 17.79
C ALA A 231 25.12 -11.46 17.05
N ASN A 232 25.52 -10.70 16.02
CA ASN A 232 24.59 -9.93 15.20
C ASN A 232 23.59 -10.86 14.49
N LEU A 233 24.06 -11.98 13.91
CA LEU A 233 23.20 -12.99 13.27
C LEU A 233 22.16 -13.60 14.23
N LEU A 234 22.52 -13.74 15.51
CA LEU A 234 21.63 -14.26 16.52
C LEU A 234 20.71 -13.21 17.14
N GLN A 235 20.92 -11.92 16.87
CA GLN A 235 20.06 -10.86 17.39
C GLN A 235 18.69 -10.91 16.69
N THR A 236 17.62 -10.94 17.48
CA THR A 236 16.25 -10.76 17.00
C THR A 236 15.81 -9.36 17.37
N VAL A 237 15.54 -8.51 16.37
CA VAL A 237 15.06 -7.14 16.58
C VAL A 237 13.67 -7.03 15.98
N VAL A 238 12.70 -6.59 16.78
CA VAL A 238 11.34 -6.28 16.33
C VAL A 238 11.01 -4.86 16.73
N VAL A 239 10.62 -4.03 15.77
CA VAL A 239 10.09 -2.69 16.04
C VAL A 239 8.58 -2.77 16.03
N GLY A 240 7.95 -2.11 17.00
CA GLY A 240 6.51 -1.94 17.00
C GLY A 240 6.12 -0.50 17.24
N THR A 241 5.05 -0.09 16.57
CA THR A 241 4.48 1.25 16.59
C THR A 241 3.16 1.25 17.35
N ASP A 242 2.99 2.24 18.21
CA ASP A 242 1.77 2.44 19.00
C ASP A 242 0.94 3.53 18.35
N ASP A 243 -0.14 3.16 17.68
CA ASP A 243 -1.09 4.11 17.10
C ASP A 243 -2.04 4.67 18.18
N SER A 244 -1.43 5.38 19.12
CA SER A 244 -2.12 6.23 20.08
C SER A 244 -1.90 7.69 19.71
N THR A 245 -2.74 8.59 20.24
CA THR A 245 -2.53 10.04 20.12
C THR A 245 -2.24 10.69 21.49
N PRO A 246 -0.97 11.00 21.81
CA PRO A 246 0.23 10.57 21.12
C PRO A 246 0.53 9.09 21.33
N GLY A 247 1.41 8.56 20.48
CA GLY A 247 1.90 7.19 20.53
C GLY A 247 3.42 7.15 20.48
N GLU A 248 4.00 5.97 20.64
CA GLU A 248 5.45 5.79 20.79
C GLU A 248 5.98 4.69 19.87
N VAL A 249 7.29 4.75 19.59
CA VAL A 249 7.98 3.71 18.81
C VAL A 249 8.85 2.90 19.74
N TYR A 250 8.69 1.59 19.68
CA TYR A 250 9.37 0.67 20.58
C TYR A 250 10.22 -0.36 19.86
N VAL A 251 11.31 -0.76 20.50
CA VAL A 251 12.26 -1.75 19.99
C VAL A 251 12.36 -2.91 20.97
N TYR A 252 12.15 -4.12 20.48
CA TYR A 252 12.43 -5.35 21.20
C TYR A 252 13.73 -5.97 20.68
N ILE A 253 14.65 -6.32 21.58
CA ILE A 253 15.91 -6.98 21.22
C ILE A 253 16.05 -8.28 22.02
N GLY A 254 15.93 -9.41 21.32
CA GLY A 254 16.10 -10.77 21.85
C GLY A 254 17.22 -11.54 21.16
N THR A 255 17.28 -12.84 21.41
CA THR A 255 18.34 -13.71 20.86
C THR A 255 17.75 -15.03 20.38
N LYS A 256 18.02 -15.39 19.13
CA LYS A 256 17.64 -16.67 18.54
C LYS A 256 18.20 -17.83 19.36
N THR A 257 17.42 -18.90 19.52
CA THR A 257 17.83 -20.11 20.23
C THR A 257 17.39 -21.37 19.47
N ASN A 258 17.87 -22.53 19.89
CA ASN A 258 17.43 -23.83 19.34
C ASN A 258 16.50 -24.60 20.28
N THR A 259 16.02 -23.96 21.34
CA THR A 259 15.24 -24.62 22.39
C THR A 259 13.82 -24.07 22.42
N GLY A 260 12.85 -24.97 22.61
CA GLY A 260 11.45 -24.60 22.80
C GLY A 260 10.62 -24.58 21.51
N ASN A 261 9.49 -23.88 21.59
CA ASN A 261 8.54 -23.70 20.49
C ASN A 261 9.03 -22.68 19.45
N ALA A 262 8.23 -22.41 18.42
CA ALA A 262 8.60 -21.53 17.32
C ALA A 262 9.05 -20.12 17.79
N ILE A 263 8.29 -19.49 18.68
CA ILE A 263 8.59 -18.12 19.15
C ILE A 263 9.81 -18.07 20.08
N GLN A 264 10.06 -19.13 20.86
CA GLN A 264 11.24 -19.25 21.71
C GLN A 264 12.52 -19.44 20.89
N LYS A 265 12.45 -20.27 19.85
CA LYS A 265 13.54 -20.43 18.87
C LYS A 265 13.81 -19.13 18.11
N ALA A 266 12.75 -18.43 17.70
CA ALA A 266 12.84 -17.14 17.03
C ALA A 266 13.43 -16.01 17.90
N GLY A 267 13.60 -16.22 19.21
CA GLY A 267 14.14 -15.22 20.13
C GLY A 267 13.13 -14.14 20.51
N LEU A 268 11.82 -14.42 20.42
CA LEU A 268 10.73 -13.50 20.73
C LEU A 268 10.27 -13.53 22.21
N THR A 269 11.00 -14.27 23.06
CA THR A 269 10.60 -14.50 24.46
C THR A 269 11.69 -14.25 25.50
N ASN A 270 12.88 -13.82 25.08
CA ASN A 270 14.07 -13.71 25.95
C ASN A 270 14.75 -12.33 25.91
N GLY A 271 14.14 -11.38 25.21
CA GLY A 271 14.66 -10.05 24.95
C GLY A 271 14.18 -8.95 25.88
N THR A 272 14.75 -7.77 25.66
CA THR A 272 14.47 -6.55 26.42
C THR A 272 13.71 -5.55 25.54
N LYS A 273 12.80 -4.79 26.16
CA LYS A 273 12.00 -3.76 25.48
C LYS A 273 12.56 -2.37 25.75
N TYR A 274 12.65 -1.58 24.69
CA TYR A 274 13.13 -0.21 24.69
C TYR A 274 12.12 0.72 24.00
N GLY A 275 12.11 1.99 24.39
CA GLY A 275 11.46 3.06 23.64
C GLY A 275 12.50 3.98 22.97
N ILE A 276 12.12 4.61 21.86
CA ILE A 276 12.94 5.62 21.19
C ILE A 276 12.92 6.91 22.00
N LYS A 277 14.06 7.29 22.58
CA LYS A 277 14.23 8.56 23.31
C LYS A 277 15.12 9.49 22.53
N VAL A 278 14.55 10.52 21.91
CA VAL A 278 15.33 11.54 21.20
C VAL A 278 15.97 12.48 22.20
N THR A 279 17.30 12.42 22.30
CA THR A 279 18.10 13.13 23.31
C THR A 279 18.46 14.54 22.88
N SER A 280 18.55 14.79 21.58
CA SER A 280 18.78 16.12 21.01
C SER A 280 18.20 16.18 19.59
N ALA A 281 17.60 17.31 19.23
CA ALA A 281 17.10 17.54 17.87
C ALA A 281 17.12 19.02 17.51
N ALA A 282 17.31 19.32 16.23
CA ALA A 282 17.20 20.67 15.70
C ALA A 282 15.78 21.21 15.95
N GLY A 283 15.69 22.43 16.50
CA GLY A 283 14.41 23.05 16.83
C GLY A 283 13.84 22.68 18.21
N TYR A 284 14.56 21.91 19.03
CA TYR A 284 14.15 21.53 20.39
C TYR A 284 15.17 21.98 21.43
N THR A 285 14.69 22.30 22.63
CA THR A 285 15.54 22.57 23.80
C THR A 285 15.63 21.30 24.64
N GLY A 286 16.78 20.62 24.59
CA GLY A 286 17.01 19.37 25.32
C GLY A 286 16.40 18.14 24.63
N ALA A 287 16.04 17.13 25.42
CA ALA A 287 15.40 15.91 24.93
C ALA A 287 13.98 16.19 24.44
N VAL A 288 13.56 15.48 23.39
CA VAL A 288 12.23 15.65 22.79
C VAL A 288 11.24 14.74 23.50
N ALA A 289 10.37 15.36 24.31
CA ALA A 289 9.24 14.65 24.91
C ALA A 289 8.16 14.34 23.87
N THR A 290 7.88 15.29 22.99
CA THR A 290 6.76 15.21 22.05
C THR A 290 7.12 15.86 20.72
N GLU A 291 6.74 15.22 19.63
CA GLU A 291 6.84 15.73 18.26
C GLU A 291 6.13 17.09 18.10
N ASN A 292 6.69 17.95 17.25
CA ASN A 292 6.09 19.22 16.85
C ASN A 292 5.90 19.30 15.32
N ALA A 293 5.33 20.42 14.85
CA ALA A 293 5.04 20.62 13.43
C ALA A 293 6.26 20.52 12.49
N THR A 294 7.45 20.92 12.94
CA THR A 294 8.69 20.85 12.14
C THR A 294 9.27 19.44 12.01
N GLY A 295 8.73 18.49 12.77
CA GLY A 295 9.25 17.14 12.92
C GLY A 295 10.55 17.09 13.70
N ILE A 296 11.18 15.92 13.72
CA ILE A 296 12.37 15.63 14.52
C ILE A 296 13.56 15.26 13.62
N ASN A 297 14.65 16.03 13.74
CA ASN A 297 15.94 15.74 13.12
C ASN A 297 17.03 15.82 14.19
N GLY A 298 17.62 14.68 14.57
CA GLY A 298 18.43 14.61 15.77
C GLY A 298 19.03 13.24 16.08
N THR A 299 19.33 13.01 17.35
CA THR A 299 19.91 11.78 17.88
C THR A 299 18.98 11.16 18.91
N PHE A 300 18.92 9.84 18.95
CA PHE A 300 18.16 9.09 19.93
C PHE A 300 19.01 8.09 20.70
N GLN A 301 18.48 7.62 21.83
CA GLN A 301 18.96 6.50 22.62
C GLN A 301 17.82 5.48 22.80
N LEU A 302 18.17 4.22 23.07
CA LEU A 302 17.17 3.22 23.45
C LEU A 302 16.96 3.25 24.96
N ALA A 303 15.83 3.80 25.40
CA ALA A 303 15.47 3.84 26.80
C ALA A 303 14.85 2.49 27.20
N GLN A 304 15.54 1.74 28.05
CA GLN A 304 15.05 0.44 28.51
C GLN A 304 13.82 0.62 29.42
N ILE A 305 12.67 0.10 28.99
CA ILE A 305 11.40 0.23 29.74
C ILE A 305 11.30 -0.89 30.78
N PHE A 306 11.37 -2.14 30.33
CA PHE A 306 11.28 -3.31 31.19
C PHE A 306 12.27 -4.38 30.74
N THR A 307 12.65 -5.24 31.68
CA THR A 307 13.38 -6.47 31.37
C THR A 307 12.42 -7.58 30.95
N ASN A 308 12.95 -8.61 30.29
CA ASN A 308 12.16 -9.79 29.89
C ASN A 308 11.31 -10.36 31.04
N GLY A 309 11.89 -10.45 32.24
CA GLY A 309 11.24 -11.05 33.39
C GLY A 309 10.06 -10.26 33.97
N THR A 310 9.86 -9.00 33.57
CA THR A 310 8.80 -8.15 34.13
C THR A 310 7.76 -7.74 33.12
N ILE A 311 8.11 -7.53 31.85
CA ILE A 311 7.20 -6.96 30.83
C ILE A 311 5.96 -7.81 30.59
N ALA A 312 6.08 -9.15 30.61
CA ALA A 312 4.98 -10.05 30.28
C ALA A 312 3.80 -9.98 31.28
N GLY A 313 4.03 -9.42 32.47
CA GLY A 313 3.00 -9.20 33.49
C GLY A 313 2.49 -7.77 33.57
N LYS A 314 2.89 -6.88 32.65
CA LYS A 314 2.51 -5.46 32.67
C LYS A 314 1.24 -5.21 31.87
N THR A 315 0.42 -4.29 32.36
CA THR A 315 -0.66 -3.68 31.59
C THR A 315 -0.08 -2.63 30.64
N GLY A 316 -0.83 -2.25 29.61
CA GLY A 316 -0.41 -1.15 28.73
C GLY A 316 -0.31 0.17 29.45
N ALA A 317 -1.22 0.44 30.39
CA ALA A 317 -1.14 1.64 31.22
C ALA A 317 0.16 1.70 32.05
N GLN A 318 0.64 0.55 32.55
CA GLN A 318 1.93 0.47 33.24
C GLN A 318 3.11 0.69 32.30
N LEU A 319 3.02 0.16 31.07
CA LEU A 319 4.02 0.38 30.03
C LEU A 319 4.12 1.84 29.64
N GLN A 320 2.99 2.49 29.33
CA GLN A 320 2.94 3.93 29.02
C GLN A 320 3.49 4.78 30.17
N THR A 321 3.12 4.45 31.42
CA THR A 321 3.60 5.19 32.59
C THR A 321 5.13 5.14 32.70
N GLU A 322 5.72 3.95 32.58
CA GLU A 322 7.17 3.78 32.64
C GLU A 322 7.86 4.49 31.46
N SER A 323 7.28 4.39 30.27
CA SER A 323 7.79 5.04 29.06
C SER A 323 7.86 6.56 29.21
N THR A 324 6.79 7.17 29.75
CA THR A 324 6.76 8.59 30.06
C THR A 324 7.80 8.98 31.12
N VAL A 325 7.98 8.18 32.17
CA VAL A 325 9.02 8.42 33.21
C VAL A 325 10.42 8.41 32.60
N LEU A 326 10.68 7.52 31.66
CA LEU A 326 11.96 7.41 30.97
C LEU A 326 12.17 8.50 29.92
N GLY A 327 11.12 9.25 29.56
CA GLY A 327 11.13 10.30 28.55
C GLY A 327 11.29 9.74 27.14
N VAL A 328 10.63 8.61 26.85
CA VAL A 328 10.45 8.11 25.48
C VAL A 328 9.67 9.16 24.69
N THR A 329 10.07 9.36 23.43
CA THR A 329 9.51 10.41 22.58
C THR A 329 8.14 9.99 22.06
N GLN A 330 7.18 10.90 22.24
CA GLN A 330 5.80 10.77 21.81
C GLN A 330 5.59 11.41 20.44
N PHE A 331 4.92 10.71 19.54
CA PHE A 331 4.73 11.05 18.13
C PHE A 331 3.24 11.19 17.79
N ALA A 332 2.97 11.84 16.67
CA ALA A 332 1.63 12.07 16.14
C ALA A 332 1.07 10.84 15.41
N ARG A 333 0.69 9.81 16.20
CA ARG A 333 0.15 8.53 15.71
C ARG A 333 1.14 7.76 14.83
N PRO A 334 2.17 7.14 15.43
CA PRO A 334 3.00 6.17 14.73
C PRO A 334 2.14 5.07 14.10
N GLU A 335 2.18 5.01 12.78
CA GLU A 335 1.56 3.92 12.04
C GLU A 335 2.66 2.94 11.57
N ASP A 336 2.58 2.52 10.32
CA ASP A 336 3.36 1.46 9.74
C ASP A 336 4.87 1.78 9.66
N SER A 337 5.67 0.72 9.74
CA SER A 337 7.14 0.75 9.74
C SER A 337 7.73 -0.32 8.83
N GLN A 338 8.97 -0.12 8.37
CA GLN A 338 9.67 -1.05 7.47
C GLN A 338 11.18 -0.88 7.64
N TRP A 339 11.93 -2.00 7.61
CA TRP A 339 13.39 -1.91 7.49
C TRP A 339 13.79 -1.46 6.08
N LEU A 340 14.47 -0.33 5.98
CA LEU A 340 15.01 0.19 4.73
C LEU A 340 16.28 -0.55 4.33
N ASP A 341 17.13 -0.85 5.31
CA ASP A 341 18.36 -1.59 5.10
C ASP A 341 18.77 -2.37 6.37
N THR A 342 20.07 -2.61 6.53
CA THR A 342 20.64 -3.34 7.66
C THR A 342 20.42 -2.64 8.99
N ASP A 343 20.54 -1.32 9.05
CA ASP A 343 20.55 -0.55 10.29
C ASP A 343 19.58 0.63 10.26
N SER A 344 18.85 0.81 9.15
CA SER A 344 17.86 1.86 8.98
C SER A 344 16.45 1.28 9.01
N LEU A 345 15.60 1.81 9.87
CA LEU A 345 14.15 1.59 9.86
C LEU A 345 13.46 2.89 9.48
N ILE A 346 12.43 2.81 8.65
CA ILE A 346 11.48 3.91 8.46
C ILE A 346 10.18 3.60 9.20
N PHE A 347 9.53 4.63 9.71
CA PHE A 347 8.16 4.54 10.21
C PHE A 347 7.41 5.81 9.87
N VAL A 348 6.11 5.70 9.76
CA VAL A 348 5.23 6.82 9.45
C VAL A 348 4.52 7.33 10.69
N THR A 349 4.21 8.61 10.69
CA THR A 349 3.19 9.19 11.55
C THR A 349 2.04 9.65 10.65
N THR A 350 0.80 9.22 10.91
CA THR A 350 -0.35 9.63 10.09
C THR A 350 -0.74 11.09 10.31
N GLY A 351 -0.26 11.67 11.42
CA GLY A 351 -0.45 13.06 11.76
C GLY A 351 -1.68 13.25 12.64
N ALA A 352 -1.54 14.15 13.61
CA ALA A 352 -2.53 14.40 14.63
C ALA A 352 -2.29 15.75 15.28
N THR A 353 -3.23 16.19 16.12
CA THR A 353 -2.94 17.27 17.06
C THR A 353 -2.30 16.67 18.31
N VAL A 354 -1.01 16.93 18.51
CA VAL A 354 -0.28 16.48 19.69
C VAL A 354 0.20 17.68 20.48
N ASN A 355 -0.02 17.67 21.79
CA ASN A 355 0.30 18.80 22.67
C ASN A 355 -0.22 20.14 22.12
N SER A 356 -1.47 20.15 21.64
CA SER A 356 -2.13 21.31 21.01
C SER A 356 -1.46 21.85 19.73
N VAL A 357 -0.54 21.09 19.12
CA VAL A 357 0.10 21.43 17.85
C VAL A 357 -0.38 20.47 16.77
N LEU A 358 -0.89 21.02 15.67
CA LEU A 358 -1.22 20.22 14.49
C LEU A 358 0.08 19.78 13.80
N VAL A 359 0.27 18.47 13.70
CA VAL A 359 1.41 17.84 13.04
C VAL A 359 0.91 17.16 11.76
N SER A 360 1.49 17.50 10.61
CA SER A 360 1.25 16.77 9.36
C SER A 360 1.84 15.37 9.42
N SER A 361 1.29 14.48 8.59
CA SER A 361 1.87 13.17 8.37
C SER A 361 3.32 13.25 7.89
N LYS A 362 4.18 12.38 8.44
CA LYS A 362 5.61 12.33 8.13
C LYS A 362 6.09 10.90 8.05
N ILE A 363 7.15 10.68 7.28
CA ILE A 363 7.93 9.46 7.36
C ILE A 363 9.25 9.82 8.00
N TYR A 364 9.57 9.12 9.08
CA TYR A 364 10.83 9.21 9.79
C TYR A 364 11.76 8.09 9.38
N GLN A 365 13.06 8.35 9.40
CA GLN A 365 14.10 7.33 9.34
C GLN A 365 14.87 7.32 10.66
N LEU A 366 14.98 6.13 11.25
CA LEU A 366 15.84 5.79 12.37
C LEU A 366 17.06 5.07 11.82
N ASP A 367 18.22 5.69 11.91
CA ASP A 367 19.52 5.08 11.61
C ASP A 367 20.13 4.63 12.94
N PHE A 368 20.08 3.32 13.21
CA PHE A 368 20.62 2.75 14.44
C PHE A 368 22.14 2.66 14.40
N ASN A 369 22.79 2.92 15.53
CA ASN A 369 24.18 2.53 15.73
C ASN A 369 24.25 1.01 15.79
N SER A 370 25.16 0.43 15.02
CA SER A 370 25.38 -1.01 14.98
C SER A 370 26.87 -1.34 14.95
N ASP A 371 27.21 -2.58 15.32
CA ASP A 371 28.51 -3.15 15.01
C ASP A 371 28.41 -4.65 14.69
N ALA A 372 29.46 -5.21 14.09
CA ALA A 372 29.47 -6.63 13.72
C ALA A 372 29.42 -7.57 14.94
N ALA A 373 29.93 -7.16 16.08
CA ALA A 373 30.04 -8.00 17.28
C ALA A 373 28.73 -8.09 18.06
N ASN A 374 27.91 -7.03 18.06
CA ASN A 374 26.76 -6.86 18.93
C ASN A 374 25.45 -6.61 18.16
N GLY A 375 25.51 -6.32 16.86
CA GLY A 375 24.36 -5.89 16.07
C GLY A 375 23.90 -4.49 16.45
N ILE A 376 22.60 -4.26 16.49
CA ILE A 376 22.00 -2.99 16.91
C ILE A 376 22.37 -2.70 18.36
N LEU A 377 22.89 -1.51 18.61
CA LEU A 377 23.36 -1.06 19.92
C LEU A 377 22.27 -0.27 20.65
N THR A 378 22.26 -0.39 21.98
CA THR A 378 21.35 0.39 22.85
C THR A 378 21.77 1.86 23.00
N THR A 379 22.95 2.22 22.47
CA THR A 379 23.40 3.62 22.39
C THR A 379 22.55 4.47 21.45
N GLY A 380 21.62 3.85 20.71
CA GLY A 380 20.62 4.52 19.88
C GLY A 380 21.16 4.83 18.49
N GLY A 381 21.01 6.06 18.02
CA GLY A 381 21.28 6.39 16.63
C GLY A 381 20.86 7.81 16.24
N SER A 382 20.58 8.03 14.96
CA SER A 382 20.03 9.29 14.45
C SER A 382 18.62 9.14 13.92
N ILE A 383 17.80 10.17 14.11
CA ILE A 383 16.44 10.27 13.57
C ILE A 383 16.37 11.45 12.61
N ARG A 384 15.67 11.30 11.49
CA ARG A 384 15.38 12.41 10.58
C ARG A 384 14.01 12.30 9.95
N VAL A 385 13.45 13.45 9.57
CA VAL A 385 12.29 13.49 8.67
C VAL A 385 12.78 13.10 7.27
N LEU A 386 12.31 11.96 6.78
CA LEU A 386 12.59 11.50 5.43
C LEU A 386 11.70 12.22 4.42
N VAL A 387 10.40 12.33 4.72
CA VAL A 387 9.34 12.93 3.91
C VAL A 387 8.32 13.63 4.82
N ASP A 388 7.90 14.85 4.46
CA ASP A 388 6.72 15.51 5.03
C ASP A 388 5.60 15.60 3.99
N SER A 389 4.41 15.09 4.33
CA SER A 389 3.27 15.05 3.42
C SER A 389 2.85 16.44 2.92
N ASN A 390 3.09 17.50 3.71
CA ASN A 390 2.77 18.89 3.34
C ASN A 390 3.55 19.38 2.11
N ASN A 391 4.68 18.76 1.79
CA ASN A 391 5.52 19.15 0.66
C ASN A 391 5.13 18.41 -0.62
N ILE A 392 4.31 17.36 -0.52
CA ILE A 392 3.83 16.56 -1.64
C ILE A 392 2.44 17.04 -2.06
N THR A 393 2.20 17.19 -3.37
CA THR A 393 0.94 17.71 -3.92
C THR A 393 0.39 16.76 -4.98
N GLY A 394 -0.85 16.30 -4.79
CA GLY A 394 -1.57 15.42 -5.70
C GLY A 394 -1.89 16.05 -7.03
N LEU A 395 -2.30 15.21 -7.96
CA LEU A 395 -2.75 15.62 -9.30
C LEU A 395 -4.09 16.38 -9.26
N ASP A 396 -4.84 16.24 -8.17
CA ASP A 396 -6.01 17.06 -7.83
C ASP A 396 -5.63 18.39 -7.15
N GLY A 397 -4.34 18.60 -6.89
CA GLY A 397 -3.76 19.78 -6.28
C GLY A 397 -3.96 19.88 -4.76
N GLN A 398 -4.43 18.84 -4.10
CA GLN A 398 -4.46 18.75 -2.65
C GLN A 398 -3.10 18.27 -2.12
N LYS A 399 -2.76 18.66 -0.88
CA LYS A 399 -1.59 18.11 -0.19
C LYS A 399 -1.83 16.67 0.24
N ALA A 400 -0.80 15.85 0.07
CA ALA A 400 -0.74 14.51 0.66
C ALA A 400 -0.90 14.60 2.18
N ARG A 401 -1.48 13.58 2.78
CA ARG A 401 -1.80 13.54 4.22
C ARG A 401 -2.13 12.12 4.63
N SER A 402 -2.12 11.90 5.93
CA SER A 402 -2.50 10.63 6.52
C SER A 402 -1.79 9.45 5.87
N PHE A 403 -0.47 9.57 5.72
CA PHE A 403 0.30 8.39 5.34
C PHE A 403 0.16 7.36 6.44
N ASP A 404 -0.09 6.14 6.02
CA ASP A 404 -0.51 5.07 6.90
C ASP A 404 0.39 3.87 6.62
N ASN A 405 0.03 3.01 5.68
CA ASN A 405 0.85 1.86 5.35
C ASN A 405 2.00 2.19 4.36
N LEU A 406 3.14 1.50 4.48
CA LEU A 406 4.29 1.71 3.59
C LEU A 406 5.07 0.42 3.28
N THR A 407 5.83 0.44 2.18
CA THR A 407 6.83 -0.61 1.92
C THR A 407 8.00 -0.07 1.11
N VAL A 408 9.11 -0.81 1.14
CA VAL A 408 10.28 -0.55 0.29
C VAL A 408 10.35 -1.68 -0.73
N GLY A 409 10.24 -1.32 -2.00
CA GLY A 409 10.37 -2.30 -3.09
C GLY A 409 11.81 -2.80 -3.25
N ASP A 410 12.00 -3.89 -3.97
CA ASP A 410 13.30 -4.43 -4.35
C ASP A 410 14.13 -3.50 -5.26
N ASP A 411 13.51 -2.42 -5.76
CA ASP A 411 14.15 -1.28 -6.43
C ASP A 411 14.70 -0.21 -5.47
N GLY A 412 14.47 -0.37 -4.16
CA GLY A 412 14.83 0.59 -3.14
C GLY A 412 13.94 1.84 -3.09
N MET A 413 12.82 1.85 -3.82
CA MET A 413 11.86 2.94 -3.78
C MET A 413 10.88 2.76 -2.62
N LEU A 414 10.47 3.88 -2.03
CA LEU A 414 9.50 3.93 -0.95
C LEU A 414 8.09 4.08 -1.53
N TYR A 415 7.22 3.13 -1.25
CA TYR A 415 5.82 3.12 -1.63
C TYR A 415 4.95 3.43 -0.41
N ILE A 416 4.02 4.36 -0.56
CA ILE A 416 3.26 4.94 0.55
C ILE A 416 1.78 4.91 0.21
N GLN A 417 0.96 4.50 1.18
CA GLN A 417 -0.50 4.52 1.11
C GLN A 417 -1.06 5.57 2.05
N GLU A 418 -2.24 6.08 1.75
CA GLU A 418 -2.93 7.06 2.58
C GLU A 418 -4.19 6.43 3.20
N ASP A 419 -4.40 6.69 4.49
CA ASP A 419 -5.66 6.50 5.21
C ASP A 419 -6.29 7.86 5.56
N PRO A 420 -7.11 8.46 4.71
CA PRO A 420 -7.76 9.71 5.04
C PRO A 420 -8.85 9.58 6.11
N GLY A 421 -9.21 8.36 6.54
CA GLY A 421 -10.39 8.05 7.32
C GLY A 421 -11.68 8.62 6.71
N ASN A 422 -12.67 8.88 7.55
CA ASN A 422 -13.98 9.41 7.15
C ASN A 422 -13.93 10.87 6.67
N SER A 423 -13.42 11.07 5.45
CA SER A 423 -13.04 12.35 4.89
C SER A 423 -13.39 12.42 3.41
N SER A 424 -13.85 13.58 2.93
CA SER A 424 -14.10 13.77 1.48
C SER A 424 -12.82 13.81 0.62
N TYR A 425 -11.66 13.61 1.22
CA TYR A 425 -10.37 13.54 0.54
C TYR A 425 -10.19 12.14 -0.05
N VAL A 426 -9.86 12.07 -1.34
CA VAL A 426 -9.61 10.81 -2.03
C VAL A 426 -8.18 10.35 -1.76
N ALA A 427 -8.03 9.18 -1.15
CA ALA A 427 -6.74 8.60 -0.81
C ALA A 427 -5.86 8.37 -2.05
N LYS A 428 -4.54 8.45 -1.89
CA LYS A 428 -3.55 8.34 -2.95
C LYS A 428 -2.44 7.39 -2.57
N HIS A 429 -1.85 6.74 -3.57
CA HIS A 429 -0.61 6.00 -3.40
C HIS A 429 0.54 6.74 -4.05
N TRP A 430 1.67 6.72 -3.37
CA TRP A 430 2.86 7.47 -3.75
C TRP A 430 4.07 6.56 -3.87
N ILE A 431 4.99 6.96 -4.74
CA ILE A 431 6.36 6.43 -4.81
C ILE A 431 7.31 7.60 -4.61
N VAL A 432 8.30 7.42 -3.74
CA VAL A 432 9.34 8.40 -3.40
C VAL A 432 10.70 7.71 -3.52
N ASN A 433 11.71 8.42 -4.02
CA ASN A 433 13.09 7.94 -3.94
C ASN A 433 13.67 8.29 -2.56
N PRO A 434 13.87 7.33 -1.64
CA PRO A 434 14.34 7.63 -0.30
C PRO A 434 15.85 7.92 -0.23
N THR A 435 16.62 7.62 -1.29
CA THR A 435 18.09 7.70 -1.27
C THR A 435 18.63 9.07 -1.69
N LEU A 436 17.77 10.00 -2.11
CA LEU A 436 18.20 11.34 -2.50
C LEU A 436 18.71 12.13 -1.28
N GLY A 437 19.78 12.91 -1.48
CA GLY A 437 20.60 13.46 -0.39
C GLY A 437 19.92 14.51 0.51
N THR A 438 18.80 15.11 0.10
CA THR A 438 18.07 16.10 0.92
C THR A 438 16.57 15.79 0.97
N GLN A 439 15.90 16.19 2.05
CA GLN A 439 14.45 16.01 2.21
C GLN A 439 13.68 16.60 1.02
N THR A 440 14.01 17.83 0.62
CA THR A 440 13.37 18.49 -0.53
C THR A 440 13.51 17.69 -1.83
N LEU A 441 14.67 17.10 -2.11
CA LEU A 441 14.85 16.28 -3.31
C LEU A 441 14.02 14.99 -3.26
N ARG A 442 13.92 14.35 -2.09
CA ARG A 442 13.05 13.17 -1.88
C ARG A 442 11.59 13.54 -2.12
N GLU A 443 11.11 14.61 -1.51
CA GLU A 443 9.73 15.08 -1.69
C GLU A 443 9.43 15.50 -3.15
N GLN A 444 10.38 16.11 -3.85
CA GLN A 444 10.27 16.45 -5.28
C GLN A 444 10.25 15.21 -6.19
N SER A 445 10.77 14.07 -5.72
CA SER A 445 10.71 12.81 -6.45
C SER A 445 9.37 12.08 -6.32
N ALA A 446 8.48 12.57 -5.45
CA ALA A 446 7.19 11.95 -5.20
C ALA A 446 6.32 11.89 -6.48
N VAL A 447 5.84 10.71 -6.82
CA VAL A 447 4.91 10.48 -7.94
C VAL A 447 3.64 9.81 -7.41
N GLN A 448 2.48 10.41 -7.71
CA GLN A 448 1.18 9.80 -7.44
C GLN A 448 0.95 8.67 -8.46
N ILE A 449 0.90 7.41 -8.01
CA ILE A 449 0.76 6.24 -8.89
C ILE A 449 -0.66 5.67 -8.91
N PHE A 450 -1.42 5.84 -7.82
CA PHE A 450 -2.83 5.48 -7.76
C PHE A 450 -3.63 6.51 -6.95
N GLU A 451 -4.95 6.45 -7.08
CA GLU A 451 -5.91 7.03 -6.14
C GLU A 451 -7.14 6.12 -6.00
N SER A 452 -7.93 6.31 -4.94
CA SER A 452 -9.24 5.66 -4.82
C SER A 452 -10.14 5.98 -6.01
N ASP A 453 -10.91 5.00 -6.47
CA ASP A 453 -11.89 5.17 -7.54
C ASP A 453 -12.97 6.16 -7.09
N ARG A 454 -12.86 7.39 -7.61
CA ARG A 454 -13.79 8.49 -7.35
C ARG A 454 -15.25 8.16 -7.68
N SER A 455 -15.53 7.14 -8.48
CA SER A 455 -16.91 6.70 -8.73
C SER A 455 -17.55 6.03 -7.50
N ARG A 456 -16.74 5.50 -6.58
CA ARG A 456 -17.12 4.82 -5.33
C ARG A 456 -16.87 5.67 -4.09
N PHE A 457 -15.78 6.43 -4.11
CA PHE A 457 -15.25 7.14 -2.93
C PHE A 457 -15.40 8.66 -3.02
N THR A 458 -16.52 9.12 -3.59
CA THR A 458 -16.84 10.54 -3.65
C THR A 458 -18.35 10.73 -3.53
N THR A 459 -18.77 11.54 -2.57
CA THR A 459 -20.19 11.80 -2.30
C THR A 459 -20.96 12.19 -3.57
N GLY A 460 -22.07 11.50 -3.80
CA GLY A 460 -22.94 11.74 -4.96
C GLY A 460 -22.45 11.13 -6.28
N ALA A 461 -21.34 10.39 -6.28
CA ALA A 461 -20.92 9.60 -7.42
C ALA A 461 -21.88 8.45 -7.70
N THR A 462 -21.90 7.97 -8.95
CA THR A 462 -22.86 6.97 -9.44
C THR A 462 -22.77 5.60 -8.76
N GLN A 463 -21.61 5.25 -8.22
CA GLN A 463 -21.37 4.00 -7.50
C GLN A 463 -20.96 4.29 -6.06
N PHE A 464 -21.37 5.44 -5.51
CA PHE A 464 -20.96 5.86 -4.17
C PHE A 464 -21.22 4.78 -3.13
N GLN A 465 -20.17 4.45 -2.37
CA GLN A 465 -20.18 3.45 -1.30
C GLN A 465 -19.92 4.11 0.04
N THR A 466 -18.81 4.85 0.15
CA THR A 466 -18.39 5.53 1.37
C THR A 466 -17.40 6.67 1.04
N ILE A 467 -17.09 7.51 2.02
CA ILE A 467 -15.92 8.43 2.00
C ILE A 467 -14.88 8.02 3.06
N ASP A 468 -15.02 6.80 3.55
CA ASP A 468 -14.22 6.21 4.61
C ASP A 468 -13.54 5.00 3.99
N GLU A 469 -12.59 5.30 3.11
CA GLU A 469 -11.76 4.33 2.41
C GLU A 469 -10.32 4.44 2.85
N GLU A 470 -9.68 3.29 2.96
CA GLU A 470 -8.34 3.16 3.53
C GLU A 470 -7.58 2.09 2.74
N TYR A 471 -6.24 2.20 2.74
CA TYR A 471 -5.38 1.20 2.12
C TYR A 471 -4.21 0.83 3.02
N SER A 472 -4.10 -0.47 3.28
CA SER A 472 -3.06 -1.07 4.11
C SER A 472 -2.40 -2.26 3.38
N GLY A 473 -1.44 -2.89 4.04
CA GLY A 473 -0.83 -4.15 3.65
C GLY A 473 -0.11 -4.12 2.30
N ILE A 474 0.47 -2.99 1.88
CA ILE A 474 1.33 -2.99 0.69
C ILE A 474 2.56 -3.86 0.91
N ILE A 475 2.67 -4.95 0.16
CA ILE A 475 3.83 -5.84 0.19
C ILE A 475 4.41 -6.02 -1.20
N ASP A 476 5.73 -5.99 -1.30
CA ASP A 476 6.43 -6.34 -2.53
C ASP A 476 6.36 -7.86 -2.78
N ILE A 477 5.75 -8.24 -3.89
CA ILE A 477 5.63 -9.62 -4.36
C ILE A 477 6.37 -9.85 -5.69
N THR A 478 7.22 -8.91 -6.12
CA THR A 478 7.98 -8.94 -7.38
C THR A 478 8.75 -10.25 -7.53
N SER A 479 9.47 -10.66 -6.48
CA SER A 479 10.23 -11.91 -6.47
C SER A 479 9.37 -13.19 -6.47
N ILE A 480 8.12 -13.10 -6.00
CA ILE A 480 7.17 -14.22 -5.95
C ILE A 480 6.50 -14.42 -7.32
N VAL A 481 6.09 -13.31 -7.97
CA VAL A 481 5.43 -13.35 -9.28
C VAL A 481 6.44 -13.69 -10.36
N ASN A 482 7.59 -13.00 -10.38
CA ASN A 482 8.67 -13.17 -11.35
C ASN A 482 8.15 -13.42 -12.77
N ASP A 483 7.49 -12.41 -13.35
CA ASP A 483 6.86 -12.46 -14.67
C ASP A 483 7.85 -12.61 -15.85
N GLY A 484 9.16 -12.71 -15.56
CA GLY A 484 10.23 -12.80 -16.55
C GLY A 484 10.54 -11.47 -17.24
N ILE A 485 9.94 -10.36 -16.81
CA ILE A 485 10.13 -9.03 -17.39
C ILE A 485 11.07 -8.23 -16.50
N THR A 486 12.31 -8.05 -16.95
CA THR A 486 13.31 -7.26 -16.21
C THR A 486 12.80 -5.85 -15.93
N GLY A 487 12.80 -5.48 -14.64
CA GLY A 487 12.40 -4.15 -14.16
C GLY A 487 10.92 -4.02 -13.80
N SER A 488 10.07 -5.00 -14.13
CA SER A 488 8.67 -4.98 -13.67
C SER A 488 8.61 -5.09 -12.15
N LYS A 489 7.59 -4.46 -11.56
CA LYS A 489 7.31 -4.52 -10.13
C LYS A 489 5.91 -5.02 -9.88
N TRP A 490 5.74 -5.78 -8.81
CA TRP A 490 4.46 -6.30 -8.37
C TRP A 490 4.30 -6.06 -6.87
N PHE A 491 3.17 -5.47 -6.50
CA PHE A 491 2.79 -5.27 -5.12
C PHE A 491 1.41 -5.87 -4.89
N LEU A 492 1.15 -6.34 -3.68
CA LEU A 492 -0.19 -6.69 -3.23
C LEU A 492 -0.63 -5.66 -2.18
N VAL A 493 -1.90 -5.27 -2.22
CA VAL A 493 -2.50 -4.29 -1.31
C VAL A 493 -3.83 -4.82 -0.79
N ALA A 494 -4.12 -4.51 0.48
CA ALA A 494 -5.46 -4.60 1.04
C ALA A 494 -6.14 -3.21 1.00
N ALA A 495 -7.36 -3.16 0.47
CA ALA A 495 -8.17 -1.96 0.48
C ALA A 495 -9.34 -2.17 1.44
N GLN A 496 -9.54 -1.24 2.35
CA GLN A 496 -10.71 -1.19 3.22
C GLN A 496 -11.79 -0.31 2.59
N ASN A 497 -13.03 -0.72 2.83
CA ASN A 497 -14.19 0.06 2.43
C ASN A 497 -15.17 -0.01 3.59
N HIS A 498 -15.16 1.03 4.43
CA HIS A 498 -15.99 1.08 5.64
C HIS A 498 -17.49 1.30 5.36
N ALA A 499 -17.95 0.99 4.14
CA ALA A 499 -19.37 0.79 3.89
C ALA A 499 -19.83 -0.50 4.59
N ALA A 500 -20.82 -0.37 5.48
CA ALA A 500 -21.44 -1.51 6.13
C ALA A 500 -21.93 -2.54 5.11
N ALA A 501 -21.60 -3.81 5.34
CA ALA A 501 -22.02 -4.89 4.47
C ALA A 501 -23.55 -5.03 4.47
N THR A 502 -24.13 -5.46 3.33
CA THR A 502 -25.57 -5.64 3.17
C THR A 502 -25.92 -7.07 2.72
N GLY A 503 -27.19 -7.45 2.85
CA GLY A 503 -27.69 -8.76 2.42
C GLY A 503 -27.51 -9.87 3.47
N ALA A 504 -27.73 -11.12 3.05
CA ALA A 504 -27.84 -12.27 3.96
C ALA A 504 -26.55 -12.55 4.76
N ASN A 505 -25.39 -12.18 4.24
CA ASN A 505 -24.09 -12.39 4.89
C ASN A 505 -23.57 -11.15 5.64
N ALA A 506 -24.35 -10.07 5.74
CA ALA A 506 -23.89 -8.79 6.31
C ALA A 506 -23.19 -8.95 7.68
N ALA A 507 -23.77 -9.75 8.58
CA ALA A 507 -23.18 -9.99 9.90
C ALA A 507 -21.82 -10.70 9.86
N THR A 508 -21.55 -11.54 8.84
CA THR A 508 -20.26 -12.20 8.65
C THR A 508 -19.24 -11.29 7.99
N LEU A 509 -19.68 -10.48 7.01
CA LEU A 509 -18.81 -9.62 6.23
C LEU A 509 -18.41 -8.36 7.01
N VAL A 510 -19.29 -7.84 7.86
CA VAL A 510 -19.12 -6.59 8.63
C VAL A 510 -19.10 -5.36 7.72
N GLU A 511 -18.05 -5.19 6.93
CA GLU A 511 -17.81 -4.05 6.03
C GLU A 511 -17.24 -4.55 4.70
N GLY A 512 -16.88 -3.65 3.79
CA GLY A 512 -16.30 -3.97 2.49
C GLY A 512 -14.77 -4.11 2.51
N GLY A 513 -14.21 -4.41 1.34
CA GLY A 513 -12.77 -4.44 1.12
C GLY A 513 -12.37 -5.23 -0.13
N GLN A 514 -11.08 -5.21 -0.48
CA GLN A 514 -10.55 -5.86 -1.68
C GLN A 514 -9.05 -6.19 -1.55
N PHE A 515 -8.61 -7.31 -2.14
CA PHE A 515 -7.19 -7.55 -2.44
C PHE A 515 -6.88 -7.09 -3.86
N ILE A 516 -5.82 -6.31 -4.02
CA ILE A 516 -5.46 -5.70 -5.30
C ILE A 516 -3.99 -5.96 -5.61
N ALA A 517 -3.69 -6.59 -6.75
CA ALA A 517 -2.35 -6.66 -7.29
C ALA A 517 -2.05 -5.40 -8.11
N LEU A 518 -1.04 -4.64 -7.70
CA LEU A 518 -0.51 -3.51 -8.43
C LEU A 518 0.68 -3.96 -9.26
N ASN A 519 0.75 -3.49 -10.50
CA ASN A 519 1.87 -3.78 -11.38
C ASN A 519 2.42 -2.52 -12.01
N TYR A 520 3.73 -2.35 -11.92
CA TYR A 520 4.49 -1.53 -12.84
C TYR A 520 5.11 -2.44 -13.89
N LYS A 521 4.75 -2.25 -15.15
CA LYS A 521 5.30 -3.04 -16.24
C LYS A 521 6.49 -2.33 -16.88
N ALA A 522 7.69 -2.90 -16.71
CA ALA A 522 8.88 -2.39 -17.38
C ALA A 522 8.87 -2.71 -18.88
N ASN A 523 9.71 -1.99 -19.63
CA ASN A 523 9.77 -1.93 -21.10
C ASN A 523 8.70 -1.04 -21.73
N SER A 524 8.66 0.23 -21.33
CA SER A 524 7.99 1.28 -22.09
C SER A 524 8.63 1.39 -23.48
N ALA A 525 7.99 0.82 -24.51
CA ALA A 525 8.51 0.81 -25.86
C ALA A 525 7.82 1.88 -26.71
N SER A 526 8.62 2.65 -27.43
CA SER A 526 8.18 3.50 -28.55
C SER A 526 8.91 3.03 -29.81
N GLY A 527 8.19 2.48 -30.78
CA GLY A 527 8.79 1.96 -32.00
C GLY A 527 7.96 2.25 -33.23
N ILE A 528 8.60 2.45 -34.38
CA ILE A 528 7.92 2.59 -35.68
C ILE A 528 8.21 1.34 -36.51
N VAL A 529 7.17 0.61 -36.89
CA VAL A 529 7.23 -0.46 -37.88
C VAL A 529 6.37 -0.04 -39.06
N SER A 530 7.00 0.18 -40.21
CA SER A 530 6.36 0.78 -41.40
C SER A 530 5.73 2.15 -41.08
N ASN A 531 4.41 2.29 -41.18
CA ASN A 531 3.66 3.51 -40.87
C ASN A 531 2.93 3.46 -39.50
N LEU A 532 3.23 2.45 -38.67
CA LEU A 532 2.62 2.29 -37.34
C LEU A 532 3.65 2.58 -36.25
N MET A 533 3.38 3.60 -35.45
CA MET A 533 4.07 3.86 -34.20
C MET A 533 3.36 3.11 -33.07
N THR A 534 4.05 2.25 -32.34
CA THR A 534 3.49 1.55 -31.18
C THR A 534 4.03 2.17 -29.90
N LEU A 535 3.12 2.54 -28.99
CA LEU A 535 3.44 2.94 -27.63
C LEU A 535 2.86 1.89 -26.66
N ASP A 536 3.75 1.26 -25.91
CA ASP A 536 3.38 0.21 -24.95
C ASP A 536 3.83 0.58 -23.54
N ASN A 537 3.05 0.20 -22.53
CA ASN A 537 3.38 0.30 -21.10
C ASN A 537 4.00 1.65 -20.67
N GLY A 538 3.37 2.76 -21.06
CA GLY A 538 3.88 4.11 -20.78
C GLY A 538 4.92 4.63 -21.78
N GLY A 539 5.11 3.96 -22.92
CA GLY A 539 5.93 4.43 -24.04
C GLY A 539 5.61 5.88 -24.38
N THR A 540 6.65 6.72 -24.45
CA THR A 540 6.49 8.18 -24.55
C THR A 540 6.89 8.71 -25.92
N ILE A 541 6.11 9.67 -26.43
CA ILE A 541 6.48 10.58 -27.51
C ILE A 541 6.70 11.96 -26.91
N VAL A 542 7.89 12.53 -27.10
CA VAL A 542 8.17 13.93 -26.78
C VAL A 542 8.08 14.75 -28.07
N ALA A 543 7.09 15.64 -28.17
CA ALA A 543 6.84 16.44 -29.37
C ALA A 543 6.89 17.95 -29.08
N SER A 544 7.65 18.69 -29.89
CA SER A 544 7.79 20.14 -29.79
C SER A 544 7.29 20.84 -31.04
N GLY A 545 6.03 20.57 -31.42
CA GLY A 545 5.33 21.29 -32.48
C GLY A 545 5.32 20.60 -33.84
N ALA A 546 6.08 19.52 -34.02
CA ALA A 546 6.04 18.71 -35.23
C ALA A 546 4.75 17.89 -35.31
N ALA A 547 4.08 17.89 -36.46
CA ALA A 547 2.90 17.06 -36.69
C ALA A 547 3.27 15.56 -36.77
N ILE A 548 2.44 14.71 -36.16
CA ILE A 548 2.56 13.25 -36.19
C ILE A 548 1.54 12.70 -37.18
N THR A 549 2.04 12.19 -38.30
CA THR A 549 1.20 11.65 -39.39
C THR A 549 1.09 10.13 -39.38
N HIS A 550 1.90 9.45 -38.56
CA HIS A 550 1.87 8.00 -38.39
C HIS A 550 0.61 7.56 -37.65
N ASN A 551 0.11 6.37 -38.00
CA ASN A 551 -0.87 5.72 -37.15
C ASN A 551 -0.21 5.35 -35.82
N VAL A 552 -0.95 5.42 -34.72
CA VAL A 552 -0.46 5.09 -33.38
C VAL A 552 -1.25 3.91 -32.81
N ALA A 553 -0.56 2.84 -32.40
CA ALA A 553 -1.11 1.77 -31.59
C ALA A 553 -0.73 2.01 -30.12
N LEU A 554 -1.73 2.12 -29.26
CA LEU A 554 -1.58 2.14 -27.81
C LEU A 554 -1.84 0.71 -27.31
N THR A 555 -0.86 0.09 -26.68
CA THR A 555 -0.98 -1.28 -26.15
C THR A 555 -0.67 -1.31 -24.66
N GLY A 556 -0.92 -2.45 -24.00
CA GLY A 556 -0.65 -2.61 -22.57
C GLY A 556 -1.35 -1.54 -21.73
N THR A 557 -0.60 -0.83 -20.88
CA THR A 557 -1.12 0.29 -20.08
C THR A 557 -1.25 1.62 -20.84
N GLY A 558 -0.98 1.62 -22.15
CA GLY A 558 -1.09 2.80 -23.01
C GLY A 558 0.21 3.56 -23.25
N GLY A 559 0.09 4.75 -23.82
CA GLY A 559 1.22 5.59 -24.24
C GLY A 559 1.07 7.05 -23.87
N VAL A 560 2.20 7.74 -23.74
CA VAL A 560 2.30 9.14 -23.32
C VAL A 560 2.62 10.03 -24.51
N PHE A 561 1.82 11.07 -24.69
CA PHE A 561 2.12 12.21 -25.56
C PHE A 561 2.54 13.39 -24.70
N ASN A 562 3.85 13.61 -24.58
CA ASN A 562 4.42 14.75 -23.89
C ASN A 562 4.70 15.88 -24.90
N THR A 563 3.78 16.84 -24.99
CA THR A 563 3.90 17.94 -25.96
C THR A 563 4.36 19.22 -25.27
N THR A 564 5.40 19.89 -25.78
CA THR A 564 5.86 21.21 -25.29
C THR A 564 5.42 22.39 -26.16
N ALA A 565 4.95 22.11 -27.38
CA ALA A 565 4.35 23.10 -28.29
C ALA A 565 3.14 22.48 -29.03
N ALA A 566 2.41 23.30 -29.78
CA ALA A 566 1.20 22.86 -30.49
C ALA A 566 1.51 21.77 -31.53
N THR A 567 1.02 20.56 -31.27
CA THR A 567 1.31 19.33 -32.03
C THR A 567 0.00 18.72 -32.50
N SER A 568 -0.11 18.35 -33.77
CA SER A 568 -1.27 17.62 -34.31
C SER A 568 -0.94 16.15 -34.55
N VAL A 569 -1.91 15.26 -34.32
CA VAL A 569 -1.85 13.85 -34.71
C VAL A 569 -2.97 13.58 -35.70
N SER A 570 -2.59 13.36 -36.97
CA SER A 570 -3.54 13.09 -38.06
C SER A 570 -3.68 11.61 -38.38
N GLY A 571 -2.71 10.78 -37.98
CA GLY A 571 -2.85 9.33 -38.06
C GLY A 571 -3.93 8.79 -37.14
N ALA A 572 -4.47 7.61 -37.46
CA ALA A 572 -5.45 6.94 -36.61
C ALA A 572 -4.77 6.45 -35.32
N ILE A 573 -5.44 6.60 -34.19
CA ILE A 573 -4.98 6.08 -32.90
C ILE A 573 -5.89 4.92 -32.50
N GLY A 574 -5.33 3.73 -32.29
CA GLY A 574 -6.08 2.53 -31.92
C GLY A 574 -5.34 1.66 -30.91
N GLY A 575 -5.88 0.49 -30.60
CA GLY A 575 -5.28 -0.48 -29.70
C GLY A 575 -5.97 -0.57 -28.33
N SER A 576 -5.47 -1.45 -27.47
CA SER A 576 -6.08 -1.71 -26.18
C SER A 576 -5.69 -0.67 -25.12
N GLY A 577 -4.51 -0.08 -25.18
CA GLY A 577 -4.00 0.86 -24.18
C GLY A 577 -4.70 2.23 -24.14
N GLY A 578 -4.43 3.00 -23.08
CA GLY A 578 -4.94 4.36 -22.91
C GLY A 578 -4.00 5.45 -23.44
N LEU A 579 -4.50 6.68 -23.53
CA LEU A 579 -3.73 7.85 -23.94
C LEU A 579 -3.46 8.76 -22.74
N TRP A 580 -2.19 9.06 -22.50
CA TRP A 580 -1.77 10.05 -21.49
C TRP A 580 -1.28 11.31 -22.17
N LYS A 581 -1.97 12.43 -21.99
CA LYS A 581 -1.55 13.75 -22.45
C LYS A 581 -0.80 14.46 -21.32
N ASN A 582 0.49 14.69 -21.53
CA ASN A 582 1.37 15.43 -20.64
C ASN A 582 2.08 16.57 -21.41
N GLY A 583 2.87 17.39 -20.70
CA GLY A 583 3.54 18.56 -21.24
C GLY A 583 2.62 19.77 -21.42
N THR A 584 3.19 20.97 -21.34
CA THR A 584 2.46 22.25 -21.35
C THR A 584 1.81 22.61 -22.69
N GLY A 585 2.23 21.96 -23.78
CA GLY A 585 1.73 22.19 -25.13
C GLY A 585 0.30 21.70 -25.39
N THR A 586 -0.19 22.01 -26.58
CA THR A 586 -1.49 21.53 -27.09
C THR A 586 -1.28 20.30 -27.98
N LEU A 587 -1.99 19.21 -27.71
CA LEU A 587 -2.13 18.06 -28.59
C LEU A 587 -3.48 18.11 -29.29
N THR A 588 -3.50 18.14 -30.61
CA THR A 588 -4.73 18.14 -31.42
C THR A 588 -4.88 16.82 -32.15
N LEU A 589 -5.89 16.03 -31.79
CA LEU A 589 -6.23 14.78 -32.47
C LEU A 589 -7.21 15.07 -33.60
N THR A 590 -6.77 14.89 -34.84
CA THR A 590 -7.60 15.08 -36.05
C THR A 590 -7.92 13.78 -36.78
N GLY A 591 -7.17 12.71 -36.49
CA GLY A 591 -7.45 11.35 -36.98
C GLY A 591 -8.57 10.64 -36.22
N VAL A 592 -8.90 9.42 -36.66
CA VAL A 592 -9.89 8.55 -35.98
C VAL A 592 -9.25 7.94 -34.73
N ASN A 593 -9.92 8.04 -33.58
CA ASN A 593 -9.43 7.53 -32.30
C ASN A 593 -10.34 6.38 -31.81
N THR A 594 -9.79 5.16 -31.78
CA THR A 594 -10.50 3.90 -31.49
C THR A 594 -9.88 3.08 -30.36
N TYR A 595 -8.90 3.64 -29.65
CA TYR A 595 -8.28 2.94 -28.53
C TYR A 595 -9.27 2.75 -27.37
N ALA A 596 -9.11 1.66 -26.62
CA ALA A 596 -10.07 1.24 -25.60
C ALA A 596 -9.75 1.76 -24.19
N GLY A 597 -8.47 2.03 -23.87
CA GLY A 597 -8.07 2.52 -22.56
C GLY A 597 -8.45 4.00 -22.33
N ASN A 598 -8.40 4.43 -21.07
CA ASN A 598 -8.79 5.79 -20.69
C ASN A 598 -7.94 6.88 -21.37
N THR A 599 -8.54 8.05 -21.57
CA THR A 599 -7.81 9.27 -21.94
C THR A 599 -7.54 10.10 -20.69
N ASN A 600 -6.28 10.27 -20.32
CA ASN A 600 -5.86 11.08 -19.18
C ASN A 600 -5.21 12.37 -19.68
N VAL A 601 -5.71 13.54 -19.26
CA VAL A 601 -5.15 14.85 -19.57
C VAL A 601 -4.55 15.42 -18.29
N GLU A 602 -3.25 15.20 -18.10
CA GLU A 602 -2.53 15.59 -16.89
C GLU A 602 -2.16 17.07 -16.92
N VAL A 603 -1.55 17.49 -18.03
CA VAL A 603 -1.00 18.83 -18.23
C VAL A 603 -1.25 19.32 -19.65
N GLY A 604 -1.47 20.63 -19.78
CA GLY A 604 -1.63 21.31 -21.06
C GLY A 604 -3.00 21.03 -21.66
N LYS A 605 -3.11 21.10 -22.99
CA LYS A 605 -4.40 21.02 -23.69
C LYS A 605 -4.49 19.81 -24.60
N LEU A 606 -5.55 19.02 -24.46
CA LEU A 606 -5.98 18.03 -25.46
C LEU A 606 -7.16 18.62 -26.25
N VAL A 607 -7.03 18.66 -27.58
CA VAL A 607 -8.11 19.02 -28.50
C VAL A 607 -8.53 17.78 -29.27
N VAL A 608 -9.80 17.42 -29.19
CA VAL A 608 -10.38 16.30 -29.95
C VAL A 608 -11.55 16.79 -30.77
N ASN A 609 -11.51 16.53 -32.07
CA ASN A 609 -12.61 16.82 -32.99
C ASN A 609 -13.19 15.49 -33.49
N GLY A 610 -14.15 14.92 -32.76
CA GLY A 610 -14.67 13.58 -33.02
C GLY A 610 -15.24 12.90 -31.78
N SER A 611 -15.03 11.58 -31.65
CA SER A 611 -15.49 10.80 -30.49
C SER A 611 -14.35 10.09 -29.78
N LEU A 612 -14.47 9.95 -28.46
CA LEU A 612 -13.67 9.05 -27.63
C LEU A 612 -14.58 7.96 -27.06
N ALA A 613 -14.21 6.70 -27.28
CA ALA A 613 -15.01 5.55 -26.86
C ALA A 613 -14.88 5.25 -25.35
N SER A 614 -13.74 5.60 -24.75
CA SER A 614 -13.40 5.31 -23.35
C SER A 614 -13.71 6.47 -22.41
N SER A 615 -13.49 6.24 -21.12
CA SER A 615 -13.60 7.29 -20.10
C SER A 615 -12.47 8.32 -20.24
N VAL A 616 -12.77 9.57 -19.91
CA VAL A 616 -11.84 10.68 -19.96
C VAL A 616 -11.64 11.25 -18.56
N ARG A 617 -10.38 11.47 -18.20
CA ARG A 617 -9.98 12.10 -16.95
C ARG A 617 -9.16 13.35 -17.25
N ILE A 618 -9.57 14.48 -16.71
CA ILE A 618 -8.88 15.76 -16.83
C ILE A 618 -8.38 16.14 -15.43
N LEU A 619 -7.07 16.24 -15.26
CA LEU A 619 -6.45 16.62 -13.99
C LEU A 619 -6.38 18.14 -13.87
N LYS A 620 -5.98 18.65 -12.70
CA LYS A 620 -6.04 20.07 -12.35
C LYS A 620 -5.38 21.00 -13.37
N ASN A 621 -4.28 20.57 -13.96
CA ASN A 621 -3.51 21.35 -14.95
C ASN A 621 -3.82 20.97 -16.41
N GLY A 622 -4.83 20.12 -16.61
CA GLY A 622 -5.29 19.67 -17.91
C GLY A 622 -6.44 20.52 -18.45
N THR A 623 -6.51 20.63 -19.77
CA THR A 623 -7.63 21.22 -20.49
C THR A 623 -8.09 20.30 -21.60
N LEU A 624 -9.37 19.97 -21.65
CA LEU A 624 -9.99 19.32 -22.81
C LEU A 624 -10.75 20.37 -23.63
N GLY A 625 -10.60 20.35 -24.96
CA GLY A 625 -11.36 21.19 -25.87
C GLY A 625 -11.64 20.53 -27.22
N GLY A 626 -12.26 21.28 -28.12
CA GLY A 626 -12.67 20.80 -29.46
C GLY A 626 -14.14 20.36 -29.48
N THR A 627 -14.57 19.70 -30.56
CA THR A 627 -15.92 19.16 -30.69
C THR A 627 -15.93 17.66 -30.38
N VAL A 628 -15.82 17.31 -29.09
CA VAL A 628 -15.69 15.92 -28.63
C VAL A 628 -17.01 15.32 -28.13
N THR A 629 -17.30 14.09 -28.54
CA THR A 629 -18.29 13.21 -27.94
C THR A 629 -17.58 12.15 -27.10
N ILE A 630 -17.89 12.08 -25.81
CA ILE A 630 -17.32 11.07 -24.90
C ILE A 630 -18.40 10.02 -24.65
N ALA A 631 -18.10 8.76 -24.97
CA ALA A 631 -19.02 7.66 -24.72
C ALA A 631 -18.91 7.11 -23.29
N GLY A 632 -17.71 7.14 -22.69
CA GLY A 632 -17.46 6.76 -21.31
C GLY A 632 -17.73 7.86 -20.29
N SER A 633 -17.29 7.64 -19.04
CA SER A 633 -17.41 8.61 -17.96
C SER A 633 -16.41 9.77 -18.11
N LEU A 634 -16.78 10.96 -17.60
CA LEU A 634 -15.89 12.12 -17.56
C LEU A 634 -15.61 12.52 -16.11
N THR A 635 -14.36 12.38 -15.68
CA THR A 635 -13.86 12.96 -14.43
C THR A 635 -13.12 14.24 -14.74
N ASN A 636 -13.66 15.40 -14.33
CA ASN A 636 -13.04 16.69 -14.62
C ASN A 636 -12.61 17.43 -13.34
N LEU A 637 -11.31 17.53 -13.14
CA LEU A 637 -10.65 18.36 -12.13
C LEU A 637 -9.98 19.61 -12.74
N GLY A 638 -9.96 19.72 -14.07
CA GLY A 638 -9.35 20.82 -14.81
C GLY A 638 -10.38 21.64 -15.59
N ILE A 639 -10.00 22.05 -16.82
CA ILE A 639 -10.78 22.97 -17.64
C ILE A 639 -11.43 22.24 -18.82
N LEU A 640 -12.72 22.49 -19.02
CA LEU A 640 -13.42 22.22 -20.28
C LEU A 640 -13.46 23.52 -21.12
N ALA A 641 -12.56 23.65 -22.09
CA ALA A 641 -12.52 24.78 -23.02
C ALA A 641 -13.48 24.51 -24.20
N PRO A 642 -14.17 25.53 -24.77
CA PRO A 642 -15.51 25.38 -25.35
C PRO A 642 -15.69 24.10 -26.18
N VAL A 643 -16.54 23.22 -25.66
CA VAL A 643 -16.92 21.94 -26.25
C VAL A 643 -18.38 22.02 -26.66
N THR A 644 -18.71 21.75 -27.93
CA THR A 644 -20.10 21.44 -28.30
C THR A 644 -20.40 19.99 -27.90
N ARG A 645 -20.94 19.83 -26.69
CA ARG A 645 -21.31 18.52 -26.11
C ARG A 645 -22.51 17.91 -26.85
N ARG A 646 -22.36 16.72 -27.43
CA ARG A 646 -23.47 15.76 -27.64
C ARG A 646 -23.26 14.59 -26.70
N VAL A 647 -23.83 14.64 -25.49
CA VAL A 647 -23.84 13.48 -24.59
C VAL A 647 -25.21 12.82 -24.65
N ARG A 648 -25.23 11.49 -24.82
CA ARG A 648 -26.37 10.68 -24.37
C ARG A 648 -26.27 10.59 -22.84
N SER A 649 -26.97 11.46 -22.13
CA SER A 649 -27.05 11.42 -20.66
C SER A 649 -28.18 10.47 -20.20
N PRO A 650 -28.06 9.91 -18.99
CA PRO A 650 -28.73 10.49 -17.84
C PRO A 650 -27.77 11.41 -17.05
N SER A 651 -28.32 12.48 -16.48
CA SER A 651 -27.66 13.65 -15.86
C SER A 651 -26.87 13.31 -14.58
N THR A 652 -25.87 14.08 -14.11
CA THR A 652 -25.89 15.51 -13.72
C THR A 652 -24.49 16.16 -13.76
N ALA A 653 -24.41 17.43 -14.16
CA ALA A 653 -23.22 18.27 -14.03
C ALA A 653 -23.49 19.36 -12.98
N THR A 654 -22.77 19.35 -11.86
CA THR A 654 -22.76 20.44 -10.88
C THR A 654 -21.69 21.46 -11.30
N THR A 655 -22.12 22.59 -11.87
CA THR A 655 -21.23 23.74 -12.11
C THR A 655 -21.41 24.77 -10.99
N SER A 656 -20.37 24.99 -10.18
CA SER A 656 -20.24 26.21 -9.39
C SER A 656 -19.63 27.31 -10.27
N LYS A 657 -20.39 28.36 -10.57
CA LYS A 657 -19.89 29.62 -11.18
C LYS A 657 -19.92 30.73 -10.11
N PRO A 658 -19.10 31.79 -10.25
CA PRO A 658 -19.66 32.95 -10.96
C PRO A 658 -18.71 33.54 -12.01
N ALA A 659 -19.30 34.05 -13.10
CA ALA A 659 -18.61 34.92 -14.05
C ALA A 659 -19.13 36.35 -13.87
N ARG A 660 -18.20 37.31 -13.89
CA ARG A 660 -18.49 38.70 -14.23
C ARG A 660 -17.52 39.09 -15.35
N SER A 661 -18.03 39.17 -16.58
CA SER A 661 -17.32 39.80 -17.70
C SER A 661 -18.19 40.92 -18.25
N THR A 662 -17.66 42.13 -18.16
CA THR A 662 -18.20 43.38 -18.71
C THR A 662 -18.16 43.37 -20.23
N LEU A 663 -19.31 43.60 -20.87
CA LEU A 663 -19.42 43.94 -22.29
C LEU A 663 -19.52 45.46 -22.42
N LYS A 664 -18.54 46.07 -23.10
CA LYS A 664 -18.63 47.43 -23.65
C LYS A 664 -19.31 47.33 -25.02
N SER A 665 -20.37 48.10 -25.23
CA SER A 665 -20.95 48.36 -26.55
C SER A 665 -20.25 49.55 -27.23
N LYS A 666 -19.98 49.42 -28.53
CA LYS A 666 -19.80 50.52 -29.48
C LYS A 666 -20.28 50.03 -30.85
N GLY A 667 -21.06 50.85 -31.53
CA GLY A 667 -21.53 50.66 -32.92
C GLY A 667 -22.99 50.28 -32.98
#